data_AF-A0A6J8CQQ1-F1
#
_entry.id   AF-A0A6J8CQQ1-F1
#
_cell.length_a   1.000
_cell.length_b   1.000
_cell.length_c   1.000
_cell.angle_alpha   90.00
_cell.angle_beta   90.00
_cell.angle_gamma   90.00
#
_symmetry.space_group_name_H-M   'P 1'
#
loop_
_entity.id
_entity.type
_entity.pdbx_description
1 polymer ?
#
loop_
_entity_poly.entity_id
_entity_poly.type
_entity_poly.pdbx_seq_one_letter_code
_entity_poly.pdbx_strand_id
1 'polypeptide(L)'
;MFAATHRDLCKDDTVKMKENFTKDVTQMFSTHENRNHIFLDTVYFITGIDKNDSEIQRMTDQVVIFAMKQSSWGQRRPMQWVPLELQLSNMRMKNINIVTREDLRNVNMLNDDLALNESQLEDFLLVQHSLGKLMYYNLPGLDKHIIIHPPALVNILRSFVTDERFFPADQCLTSILQAMTMTGKIYKKDLLKIWQQEPVHRYMPDDTIKEFVVQLLIHLDILIIPKGAKQNSSYPDVYIVPCTIKAIRPSNFNLVDSKEERSICLRYTLARHSIPTALAYKIIGTAINAWPLKYEFQKLCLYHKASVLNVSEDNELRIWIEDNRVMVYMVNQKSLLSISPDIAASVQECLTKNIESSLLFHCKSFGRKITSTKVVNLYTMEVGVPCGSDICFIPSQDVLRIDRWKCDKGRQHDTRYLRYWVFDKTQKMCVHGCEGLTSNELEIEPSDKHLVRLGGQIGIKLFEEFFINLGMNKREWESTEYTFAGHSSKGIMSMALTQWRKTKLSKLENPTLKDLTHALRAVKLDSHLICQVFRENTTLFEIEDFNLQAIPSDQHLKELSNQIGNCPLQLGIELGLSFTEVEQSLFSFPKDLPGLVEDILIKWKRKSKVKTIHSLMIALERVNAGGIRYLLELSKKLSDDNIRSGDTVSVL
;
A
#
# COMPACT_ATOMS: atom_id res chain seq x y z
N MET A 1 3.36 24.96 -25.25
CA MET A 1 4.15 26.07 -25.84
C MET A 1 5.61 25.69 -25.72
N PHE A 2 6.38 25.80 -26.81
CA PHE A 2 7.80 25.49 -26.82
C PHE A 2 8.60 26.77 -27.09
N ALA A 3 9.56 27.07 -26.23
CA ALA A 3 10.48 28.19 -26.37
C ALA A 3 11.92 27.65 -26.39
N ALA A 4 12.56 27.75 -27.55
CA ALA A 4 13.98 27.50 -27.71
C ALA A 4 14.73 28.79 -27.36
N THR A 5 15.51 28.76 -26.28
CA THR A 5 16.31 29.91 -25.83
C THR A 5 17.73 29.85 -26.37
N HIS A 6 18.46 30.97 -26.28
CA HIS A 6 19.84 31.10 -26.75
C HIS A 6 20.00 30.92 -28.27
N ARG A 7 19.02 31.41 -29.05
CA ARG A 7 19.08 31.42 -30.53
C ARG A 7 20.39 32.04 -31.05
N ASP A 8 20.88 33.05 -30.37
CA ASP A 8 22.13 33.77 -30.65
C ASP A 8 23.39 32.88 -30.66
N LEU A 9 23.37 31.73 -29.99
CA LEU A 9 24.47 30.76 -30.00
C LEU A 9 24.40 29.78 -31.19
N CYS A 10 23.31 29.81 -31.96
CA CYS A 10 23.10 28.93 -33.10
C CYS A 10 23.64 29.57 -34.39
N LYS A 11 24.50 28.84 -35.11
CA LYS A 11 25.11 29.29 -36.38
C LYS A 11 24.29 28.93 -37.62
N ASP A 12 23.25 28.11 -37.45
CA ASP A 12 22.46 27.54 -38.54
C ASP A 12 21.24 28.40 -38.90
N ASP A 13 20.67 28.12 -40.07
CA ASP A 13 19.45 28.75 -40.57
C ASP A 13 18.27 28.50 -39.62
N THR A 14 17.89 29.56 -38.89
CA THR A 14 16.85 29.51 -37.85
C THR A 14 15.49 29.09 -38.44
N VAL A 15 15.22 29.41 -39.71
CA VAL A 15 13.92 29.08 -40.33
C VAL A 15 13.81 27.58 -40.55
N LYS A 16 14.84 26.96 -41.12
CA LYS A 16 14.89 25.50 -41.31
C LYS A 16 14.88 24.74 -39.99
N MET A 17 15.59 25.23 -38.97
CA MET A 17 15.52 24.64 -37.62
C MET A 17 14.12 24.70 -37.03
N LYS A 18 13.44 25.84 -37.18
CA LYS A 18 12.08 26.02 -36.70
C LYS A 18 11.11 25.07 -37.40
N GLU A 19 11.22 24.92 -38.72
CA GLU A 19 10.40 24.00 -39.51
C GLU A 19 10.65 22.54 -39.15
N ASN A 20 11.92 22.12 -39.08
CA ASN A 20 12.29 20.74 -38.72
C ASN A 20 11.86 20.41 -37.29
N PHE A 21 12.15 21.27 -36.31
CA PHE A 21 11.74 21.05 -34.93
C PHE A 21 10.21 21.01 -34.79
N THR A 22 9.49 21.92 -35.46
CA THR A 22 8.02 21.90 -35.44
C THR A 22 7.48 20.60 -36.03
N LYS A 23 8.06 20.13 -37.14
CA LYS A 23 7.69 18.87 -37.78
C LYS A 23 7.96 17.67 -36.88
N ASP A 24 9.15 17.58 -36.29
CA ASP A 24 9.57 16.48 -35.41
C ASP A 24 8.69 16.41 -34.16
N VAL A 25 8.46 17.55 -33.51
CA VAL A 25 7.61 17.62 -32.32
C VAL A 25 6.15 17.32 -32.67
N THR A 26 5.65 17.81 -33.81
CA THR A 26 4.29 17.50 -34.28
C THR A 26 4.12 16.01 -34.56
N GLN A 27 5.11 15.39 -35.18
CA GLN A 27 5.13 13.94 -35.41
C GLN A 27 5.19 13.19 -34.07
N MET A 28 6.06 13.60 -33.14
CA MET A 28 6.25 12.93 -31.84
C MET A 28 4.98 12.95 -30.98
N PHE A 29 4.20 14.04 -31.02
CA PHE A 29 2.98 14.17 -30.24
C PHE A 29 1.70 13.90 -31.04
N SER A 30 1.80 13.48 -32.31
CA SER A 30 0.64 13.23 -33.19
C SER A 30 -0.35 12.21 -32.61
N THR A 31 0.16 11.21 -31.88
CA THR A 31 -0.63 10.12 -31.26
C THR A 31 -0.79 10.28 -29.75
N HIS A 32 -0.32 11.38 -29.15
CA HIS A 32 -0.30 11.54 -27.70
C HIS A 32 -1.68 11.93 -27.15
N GLU A 33 -2.16 11.23 -26.11
CA GLU A 33 -3.50 11.46 -25.49
C GLU A 33 -3.76 12.93 -25.12
N ASN A 34 -2.72 13.65 -24.72
CA ASN A 34 -2.81 15.04 -24.29
C ASN A 34 -2.40 16.05 -25.39
N ARG A 35 -2.40 15.68 -26.68
CA ARG A 35 -2.02 16.57 -27.78
C ARG A 35 -2.78 17.91 -27.75
N ASN A 36 -4.04 17.89 -27.34
CA ASN A 36 -4.90 19.08 -27.21
C ASN A 36 -4.41 20.08 -26.15
N HIS A 37 -3.60 19.63 -25.19
CA HIS A 37 -2.96 20.49 -24.17
C HIS A 37 -1.59 21.02 -24.61
N ILE A 38 -1.06 20.51 -25.73
CA ILE A 38 0.26 20.86 -26.24
C ILE A 38 0.08 21.76 -27.46
N PHE A 39 0.45 23.04 -27.34
CA PHE A 39 0.53 23.93 -28.50
C PHE A 39 1.82 23.70 -29.27
N LEU A 40 1.70 23.09 -30.46
CA LEU A 40 2.79 22.78 -31.39
C LEU A 40 2.88 23.75 -32.55
N ASP A 41 1.79 24.47 -32.83
CA ASP A 41 1.68 25.33 -34.00
C ASP A 41 2.53 26.61 -33.87
N THR A 42 3.18 26.82 -32.72
CA THR A 42 4.07 27.96 -32.50
C THR A 42 5.24 27.60 -31.59
N VAL A 43 6.42 27.53 -32.19
CA VAL A 43 7.71 27.42 -31.52
C VAL A 43 8.37 28.80 -31.54
N TYR A 44 8.83 29.26 -30.38
CA TYR A 44 9.49 30.55 -30.22
C TYR A 44 10.99 30.36 -30.15
N PHE A 45 11.75 31.17 -30.90
CA PHE A 45 13.21 31.15 -30.88
C PHE A 45 13.70 32.45 -30.29
N ILE A 46 14.03 32.41 -29.00
CA ILE A 46 14.33 33.58 -28.19
C ILE A 46 15.85 33.77 -28.13
N THR A 47 16.31 35.00 -28.33
CA THR A 47 17.69 35.41 -28.13
C THR A 47 17.96 35.71 -26.65
N GLY A 48 19.13 35.33 -26.15
CA GLY A 48 19.54 35.61 -24.77
C GLY A 48 20.10 37.02 -24.54
N ILE A 49 20.28 37.79 -25.62
CA ILE A 49 21.03 39.06 -25.62
C ILE A 49 20.09 40.27 -25.80
N ASP A 50 18.97 40.12 -26.52
CA ASP A 50 18.04 41.22 -26.79
C ASP A 50 16.87 41.23 -25.78
N LYS A 51 16.78 42.30 -24.99
CA LYS A 51 15.69 42.50 -24.02
C LYS A 51 14.36 42.87 -24.69
N ASN A 52 14.38 43.32 -25.94
CA ASN A 52 13.22 43.72 -26.72
C ASN A 52 12.90 42.73 -27.84
N ASP A 53 13.31 41.47 -27.68
CA ASP A 53 13.09 40.43 -28.69
C ASP A 53 11.59 40.31 -29.03
N SER A 54 11.27 40.57 -30.30
CA SER A 54 9.90 40.49 -30.83
C SER A 54 9.24 39.11 -30.60
N GLU A 55 10.03 38.04 -30.47
CA GLU A 55 9.52 36.70 -30.15
C GLU A 55 9.05 36.59 -28.70
N ILE A 56 9.67 37.32 -27.76
CA ILE A 56 9.21 37.42 -26.37
C ILE A 56 7.86 38.15 -26.31
N GLN A 57 7.72 39.24 -27.05
CA GLN A 57 6.44 39.95 -27.13
C GLN A 57 5.36 39.06 -27.73
N ARG A 58 5.64 38.38 -28.85
CA ARG A 58 4.71 37.43 -29.47
C ARG A 58 4.32 36.30 -28.53
N MET A 59 5.27 35.79 -27.75
CA MET A 59 5.01 34.77 -26.73
C MET A 59 4.10 35.31 -25.62
N THR A 60 4.33 36.55 -25.17
CA THR A 60 3.53 37.22 -24.14
C THR A 60 2.09 37.42 -24.60
N ASP A 61 1.88 37.91 -25.82
CA ASP A 61 0.55 38.09 -26.40
C ASP A 61 -0.22 36.77 -26.47
N GLN A 62 0.48 35.69 -26.83
CA GLN A 62 -0.10 34.35 -26.89
C GLN A 62 -0.44 33.80 -25.50
N VAL A 63 0.39 34.04 -24.48
CA VAL A 63 0.08 33.70 -23.09
C VAL A 63 -1.19 34.41 -22.61
N VAL A 64 -1.39 35.69 -22.96
CA VAL A 64 -2.62 36.43 -22.64
C VAL A 64 -3.84 35.80 -23.31
N ILE A 65 -3.75 35.48 -24.61
CA ILE A 65 -4.81 34.79 -25.34
C ILE A 65 -5.12 33.43 -24.68
N PHE A 66 -4.12 32.69 -24.22
CA PHE A 66 -4.32 31.41 -23.53
C PHE A 66 -4.96 31.57 -22.17
N ALA A 67 -4.58 32.60 -21.40
CA ALA A 67 -5.22 32.89 -20.12
C ALA A 67 -6.72 33.15 -20.29
N MET A 68 -7.10 33.88 -21.34
CA MET A 68 -8.51 34.16 -21.68
C MET A 68 -9.29 32.92 -22.14
N LYS A 69 -8.60 31.89 -22.66
CA LYS A 69 -9.21 30.62 -23.11
C LYS A 69 -9.37 29.60 -21.97
N GLN A 70 -8.80 29.85 -20.79
CA GLN A 70 -8.94 28.92 -19.65
C GLN A 70 -10.41 28.80 -19.25
N SER A 71 -10.86 27.59 -18.89
CA SER A 71 -12.26 27.33 -18.49
C SER A 71 -12.68 28.09 -17.23
N SER A 72 -11.71 28.56 -16.44
CA SER A 72 -11.91 29.39 -15.26
C SER A 72 -12.06 30.88 -15.57
N TRP A 73 -11.68 31.33 -16.78
CA TRP A 73 -11.82 32.71 -17.20
C TRP A 73 -13.29 33.07 -17.38
N GLY A 74 -13.72 34.23 -16.86
CA GLY A 74 -15.12 34.65 -16.90
C GLY A 74 -16.06 33.89 -15.95
N GLN A 75 -15.58 32.91 -15.17
CA GLN A 75 -16.39 32.27 -14.14
C GLN A 75 -16.78 33.28 -13.06
N ARG A 76 -18.08 33.32 -12.75
CA ARG A 76 -18.61 34.14 -11.65
C ARG A 76 -18.14 33.55 -10.33
N ARG A 77 -17.60 34.39 -9.45
CA ARG A 77 -17.22 34.02 -8.08
C ARG A 77 -18.09 34.77 -7.06
N PRO A 78 -18.32 34.20 -5.86
CA PRO A 78 -18.98 34.93 -4.79
C PRO A 78 -18.23 36.23 -4.48
N MET A 79 -18.97 37.33 -4.38
CA MET A 79 -18.37 38.65 -4.09
C MET A 79 -17.67 38.65 -2.71
N GLN A 80 -18.18 37.87 -1.76
CA GLN A 80 -17.61 37.68 -0.43
C GLN A 80 -16.17 37.13 -0.44
N TRP A 81 -15.74 36.50 -1.54
CA TRP A 81 -14.37 35.96 -1.64
C TRP A 81 -13.32 37.04 -1.91
N VAL A 82 -13.72 38.16 -2.53
CA VAL A 82 -12.78 39.20 -2.96
C VAL A 82 -12.06 39.87 -1.78
N PRO A 83 -12.76 40.31 -0.71
CA PRO A 83 -12.09 40.89 0.46
C PRO A 83 -11.08 39.93 1.09
N LEU A 84 -11.46 38.65 1.21
CA LEU A 84 -10.59 37.63 1.79
C LEU A 84 -9.35 37.33 0.91
N GLU A 85 -9.50 37.27 -0.42
CA GLU A 85 -8.37 37.13 -1.35
C GLU A 85 -7.40 38.32 -1.25
N LEU A 86 -7.91 39.55 -1.09
CA LEU A 86 -7.09 40.75 -0.90
C LEU A 86 -6.35 40.73 0.44
N GLN A 87 -7.02 40.35 1.52
CA GLN A 87 -6.39 40.23 2.85
C GLN A 87 -5.27 39.17 2.84
N LEU A 88 -5.51 38.01 2.23
CA LEU A 88 -4.49 36.98 2.05
C LEU A 88 -3.31 37.50 1.22
N SER A 89 -3.57 38.30 0.19
CA SER A 89 -2.52 38.93 -0.62
C SER A 89 -1.69 39.93 0.19
N ASN A 90 -2.33 40.73 1.05
CA ASN A 90 -1.66 41.63 1.98
C ASN A 90 -0.78 40.87 3.00
N MET A 91 -1.26 39.73 3.51
CA MET A 91 -0.47 38.87 4.40
C MET A 91 0.79 38.35 3.70
N ARG A 92 0.68 37.92 2.43
CA ARG A 92 1.83 37.50 1.62
C ARG A 92 2.84 38.63 1.42
N MET A 93 2.38 39.85 1.14
CA MET A 93 3.25 41.03 1.01
C MET A 93 4.01 41.34 2.30
N LYS A 94 3.41 41.02 3.46
CA LYS A 94 4.04 41.10 4.78
C LYS A 94 4.94 39.89 5.12
N ASN A 95 5.27 39.04 4.13
CA ASN A 95 6.03 37.80 4.30
C ASN A 95 5.38 36.76 5.23
N ILE A 96 4.05 36.79 5.41
CA ILE A 96 3.34 35.73 6.12
C ILE A 96 3.00 34.63 5.11
N ASN A 97 3.48 33.41 5.37
CA ASN A 97 3.43 32.30 4.41
C ASN A 97 2.45 31.20 4.83
N ILE A 98 2.32 31.00 6.14
CA ILE A 98 1.49 29.98 6.77
C ILE A 98 0.69 30.69 7.87
N VAL A 99 -0.62 30.41 7.93
CA VAL A 99 -1.53 30.97 8.93
C VAL A 99 -2.34 29.85 9.56
N THR A 100 -2.85 30.07 10.77
CA THR A 100 -3.79 29.12 11.37
C THR A 100 -5.20 29.34 10.83
N ARG A 101 -6.06 28.33 10.99
CA ARG A 101 -7.50 28.46 10.69
C ARG A 101 -8.15 29.55 11.53
N GLU A 102 -7.68 29.74 12.76
CA GLU A 102 -8.17 30.79 13.65
C GLU A 102 -7.77 32.18 13.17
N ASP A 103 -6.53 32.36 12.71
CA ASP A 103 -6.10 33.62 12.09
C ASP A 103 -6.98 33.97 10.89
N LEU A 104 -7.30 32.98 10.06
CA LEU A 104 -8.16 33.18 8.90
C LEU A 104 -9.61 33.53 9.29
N ARG A 105 -10.14 32.91 10.36
CA ARG A 105 -11.46 33.25 10.91
C ARG A 105 -11.50 34.70 11.39
N ASN A 106 -10.49 35.10 12.14
CA ASN A 106 -10.35 36.47 12.63
C ASN A 106 -10.30 37.47 11.47
N VAL A 107 -9.52 37.17 10.43
CA VAL A 107 -9.45 38.00 9.21
C VAL A 107 -10.78 38.04 8.47
N ASN A 108 -11.47 36.91 8.36
CA ASN A 108 -12.77 36.82 7.69
C ASN A 108 -13.86 37.62 8.43
N MET A 109 -13.84 37.62 9.76
CA MET A 109 -14.75 38.42 10.60
C MET A 109 -14.59 39.93 10.41
N LEU A 110 -13.43 40.42 9.97
CA LEU A 110 -13.22 41.84 9.66
C LEU A 110 -13.99 42.32 8.41
N ASN A 111 -14.62 41.42 7.68
CA ASN A 111 -15.38 41.75 6.46
C ASN A 111 -16.87 42.00 6.72
N ASP A 112 -17.29 42.07 7.99
CA ASP A 112 -18.66 42.37 8.44
C ASP A 112 -19.73 41.60 7.63
N ASP A 113 -20.59 42.32 6.88
CA ASP A 113 -21.69 41.75 6.07
C ASP A 113 -21.22 40.80 4.94
N LEU A 114 -19.93 40.82 4.61
CA LEU A 114 -19.31 39.94 3.62
C LEU A 114 -18.55 38.76 4.24
N ALA A 115 -18.57 38.61 5.57
CA ALA A 115 -17.93 37.50 6.26
C ALA A 115 -18.56 36.15 5.86
N LEU A 116 -17.71 35.17 5.56
CA LEU A 116 -18.13 33.81 5.27
C LEU A 116 -18.47 33.06 6.56
N ASN A 117 -19.52 32.25 6.55
CA ASN A 117 -19.70 31.27 7.63
C ASN A 117 -18.69 30.11 7.51
N GLU A 118 -18.61 29.22 8.50
CA GLU A 118 -17.62 28.13 8.50
C GLU A 118 -17.69 27.21 7.28
N SER A 119 -18.89 26.85 6.84
CA SER A 119 -19.05 25.99 5.65
C SER A 119 -18.57 26.71 4.39
N GLN A 120 -18.91 27.99 4.24
CA GLN A 120 -18.50 28.80 3.10
C GLN A 120 -17.00 29.10 3.11
N LEU A 121 -16.40 29.26 4.29
CA LEU A 121 -14.96 29.43 4.45
C LEU A 121 -14.22 28.16 4.06
N GLU A 122 -14.76 26.99 4.41
CA GLU A 122 -14.22 25.70 3.98
C GLU A 122 -14.32 25.53 2.45
N ASP A 123 -15.48 25.83 1.86
CA ASP A 123 -15.66 25.82 0.41
C ASP A 123 -14.67 26.75 -0.30
N PHE A 124 -14.46 27.95 0.25
CA PHE A 124 -13.45 28.88 -0.23
C PHE A 124 -12.07 28.23 -0.21
N LEU A 125 -11.66 27.64 0.92
CA LEU A 125 -10.34 27.01 1.05
C LEU A 125 -10.14 25.85 0.07
N LEU A 126 -11.14 24.98 -0.08
CA LEU A 126 -11.08 23.85 -1.01
C LEU A 126 -10.96 24.32 -2.46
N VAL A 127 -11.71 25.36 -2.84
CA VAL A 127 -11.63 25.93 -4.19
C VAL A 127 -10.27 26.60 -4.41
N GLN A 128 -9.78 27.42 -3.48
CA GLN A 128 -8.47 28.06 -3.63
C GLN A 128 -7.31 27.05 -3.63
N HIS A 129 -7.44 25.96 -2.88
CA HIS A 129 -6.52 24.82 -2.92
C HIS A 129 -6.50 24.15 -4.28
N SER A 130 -7.68 23.88 -4.87
CA SER A 130 -7.79 23.28 -6.21
C SER A 130 -7.19 24.15 -7.32
N LEU A 131 -7.19 25.48 -7.11
CA LEU A 131 -6.57 26.46 -8.02
C LEU A 131 -5.05 26.59 -7.82
N GLY A 132 -4.48 25.95 -6.78
CA GLY A 132 -3.08 26.09 -6.40
C GLY A 132 -2.72 27.48 -5.87
N LYS A 133 -3.71 28.32 -5.53
CA LYS A 133 -3.49 29.66 -4.96
C LYS A 133 -3.03 29.59 -3.50
N LEU A 134 -3.46 28.57 -2.77
CA LEU A 134 -3.03 28.23 -1.40
C LEU A 134 -3.00 26.70 -1.24
N MET A 135 -2.50 26.19 -0.11
CA MET A 135 -2.64 24.78 0.23
C MET A 135 -3.39 24.60 1.56
N TYR A 136 -4.43 23.79 1.52
CA TYR A 136 -5.27 23.44 2.66
C TYR A 136 -5.62 21.95 2.57
N TYR A 137 -5.48 21.24 3.68
CA TYR A 137 -5.78 19.82 3.78
C TYR A 137 -6.80 19.61 4.90
N ASN A 138 -8.03 19.26 4.54
CA ASN A 138 -9.05 18.89 5.51
C ASN A 138 -8.81 17.46 6.02
N LEU A 139 -7.76 17.31 6.83
CA LEU A 139 -7.35 16.05 7.46
C LEU A 139 -6.97 16.31 8.92
N PRO A 140 -7.27 15.39 9.85
CA PRO A 140 -6.92 15.57 11.25
C PRO A 140 -5.44 15.89 11.44
N GLY A 141 -5.14 17.04 12.06
CA GLY A 141 -3.77 17.49 12.34
C GLY A 141 -3.20 18.45 11.32
N LEU A 142 -3.66 18.39 10.05
CA LEU A 142 -3.28 19.33 8.99
C LEU A 142 -4.31 20.43 8.75
N ASP A 143 -5.54 20.24 9.23
CA ASP A 143 -6.68 21.14 9.09
C ASP A 143 -6.53 22.48 9.84
N LYS A 144 -5.57 22.55 10.75
CA LYS A 144 -5.30 23.73 11.60
C LYS A 144 -4.49 24.81 10.91
N HIS A 145 -3.68 24.46 9.91
CA HIS A 145 -2.76 25.38 9.26
C HIS A 145 -3.03 25.46 7.75
N ILE A 146 -2.80 26.64 7.19
CA ILE A 146 -3.10 26.96 5.80
C ILE A 146 -1.86 27.60 5.20
N ILE A 147 -1.32 26.99 4.15
CA ILE A 147 -0.18 27.55 3.42
C ILE A 147 -0.72 28.57 2.42
N ILE A 148 -0.72 29.83 2.81
CA ILE A 148 -1.23 30.91 1.98
C ILE A 148 -0.24 31.31 0.89
N HIS A 149 1.05 30.95 1.01
CA HIS A 149 2.06 31.18 -0.03
C HIS A 149 2.71 29.87 -0.50
N PRO A 150 2.13 29.16 -1.49
CA PRO A 150 2.67 27.89 -2.01
C PRO A 150 4.17 27.89 -2.38
N PRO A 151 4.78 28.97 -2.93
CA PRO A 151 6.21 29.02 -3.18
C PRO A 151 7.09 28.85 -1.93
N ALA A 152 6.59 29.19 -0.74
CA ALA A 152 7.30 28.94 0.51
C ALA A 152 7.55 27.43 0.72
N LEU A 153 6.55 26.59 0.47
CA LEU A 153 6.70 25.13 0.56
C LEU A 153 7.72 24.61 -0.45
N VAL A 154 7.74 25.16 -1.67
CA VAL A 154 8.74 24.80 -2.69
C VAL A 154 10.15 25.12 -2.21
N ASN A 155 10.35 26.29 -1.59
CA ASN A 155 11.65 26.67 -1.06
C ASN A 155 12.05 25.82 0.15
N ILE A 156 11.09 25.44 1.00
CA ILE A 156 11.32 24.48 2.09
C ILE A 156 11.76 23.13 1.54
N LEU A 157 11.09 22.60 0.50
CA LEU A 157 11.48 21.35 -0.15
C LEU A 157 12.88 21.44 -0.75
N ARG A 158 13.19 22.53 -1.46
CA ARG A 158 14.51 22.78 -2.04
C ARG A 158 15.63 22.92 -1.02
N SER A 159 15.32 23.16 0.26
CA SER A 159 16.35 23.25 1.29
C SER A 159 17.05 21.92 1.58
N PHE A 160 16.40 20.78 1.28
CA PHE A 160 16.99 19.45 1.50
C PHE A 160 16.84 18.53 0.28
N VAL A 161 15.75 18.61 -0.48
CA VAL A 161 15.58 17.91 -1.76
C VAL A 161 16.11 18.78 -2.89
N THR A 162 17.43 18.76 -3.07
CA THR A 162 18.11 19.56 -4.09
C THR A 162 19.31 18.85 -4.70
N ASP A 163 19.80 19.38 -5.82
CA ASP A 163 21.01 18.88 -6.47
C ASP A 163 22.27 19.40 -5.77
N GLU A 164 23.37 18.65 -5.86
CA GLU A 164 24.64 18.93 -5.19
C GLU A 164 25.20 20.32 -5.52
N ARG A 165 24.94 20.82 -6.74
CA ARG A 165 25.35 22.16 -7.17
C ARG A 165 24.68 23.30 -6.39
N PHE A 166 23.59 23.01 -5.68
CA PHE A 166 22.85 23.97 -4.87
C PHE A 166 23.00 23.71 -3.37
N PHE A 167 23.96 22.88 -2.96
CA PHE A 167 24.24 22.67 -1.55
C PHE A 167 24.73 23.97 -0.88
N PRO A 168 24.40 24.17 0.41
CA PRO A 168 24.83 25.35 1.13
C PRO A 168 26.35 25.36 1.29
N ALA A 169 26.96 26.56 1.33
CA ALA A 169 28.40 26.70 1.55
C ALA A 169 28.87 26.18 2.93
N ASP A 170 27.95 26.04 3.89
CA ASP A 170 28.22 25.43 5.20
C ASP A 170 28.58 23.94 5.04
N GLN A 171 29.81 23.60 5.46
CA GLN A 171 30.36 22.24 5.35
C GLN A 171 29.57 21.21 6.15
N CYS A 172 29.03 21.58 7.32
CA CYS A 172 28.25 20.68 8.16
C CYS A 172 26.93 20.33 7.50
N LEU A 173 26.23 21.33 6.95
CA LEU A 173 24.98 21.11 6.22
C LEU A 173 25.20 20.33 4.93
N THR A 174 26.27 20.65 4.19
CA THR A 174 26.68 19.89 3.00
C THR A 174 26.92 18.42 3.34
N SER A 175 27.60 18.14 4.47
CA SER A 175 27.85 16.75 4.91
C SER A 175 26.55 16.00 5.23
N ILE A 176 25.56 16.68 5.83
CA ILE A 176 24.22 16.11 6.09
C ILE A 176 23.52 15.76 4.77
N LEU A 177 23.50 16.68 3.80
CA LEU A 177 22.83 16.46 2.51
C LEU A 177 23.53 15.39 1.66
N GLN A 178 24.87 15.32 1.71
CA GLN A 178 25.65 14.24 1.08
C GLN A 178 25.32 12.89 1.71
N ALA A 179 25.31 12.80 3.05
CA ALA A 179 24.93 11.58 3.75
C ALA A 179 23.50 11.15 3.41
N MET A 180 22.56 12.10 3.31
CA MET A 180 21.18 11.82 2.90
C MET A 180 21.10 11.34 1.44
N THR A 181 21.88 11.92 0.53
CA THR A 181 21.93 11.51 -0.89
C THR A 181 22.47 10.08 -1.05
N MET A 182 23.38 9.67 -0.16
CA MET A 182 24.00 8.34 -0.17
C MET A 182 23.17 7.27 0.54
N THR A 183 22.46 7.63 1.61
CA THR A 183 21.76 6.67 2.49
C THR A 183 20.24 6.73 2.39
N GLY A 184 19.70 7.84 1.88
CA GLY A 184 18.28 8.16 1.92
C GLY A 184 17.77 8.56 3.31
N LYS A 185 18.62 8.66 4.34
CA LYS A 185 18.21 8.95 5.71
C LYS A 185 18.39 10.41 6.07
N ILE A 186 17.45 10.93 6.85
CA ILE A 186 17.58 12.22 7.52
C ILE A 186 17.05 12.13 8.95
N TYR A 187 17.82 12.64 9.91
CA TYR A 187 17.37 12.74 11.29
C TYR A 187 16.58 14.02 11.50
N LYS A 188 15.58 13.98 12.40
CA LYS A 188 14.76 15.16 12.72
C LYS A 188 15.60 16.36 13.14
N LYS A 189 16.61 16.14 14.00
CA LYS A 189 17.56 17.19 14.43
C LYS A 189 18.30 17.85 13.27
N ASP A 190 18.67 17.07 12.26
CA ASP A 190 19.44 17.55 11.10
C ASP A 190 18.52 18.33 10.16
N LEU A 191 17.28 17.88 9.98
CA LEU A 191 16.24 18.60 9.25
C LEU A 191 15.93 19.96 9.88
N LEU A 192 15.77 20.02 11.21
CA LEU A 192 15.56 21.28 11.93
C LEU A 192 16.77 22.22 11.79
N LYS A 193 17.99 21.68 11.78
CA LYS A 193 19.22 22.47 11.56
C LYS A 193 19.27 23.07 10.15
N ILE A 194 18.84 22.32 9.13
CA ILE A 194 18.71 22.84 7.75
C ILE A 194 17.68 23.98 7.72
N TRP A 195 16.54 23.82 8.39
CA TRP A 195 15.47 24.83 8.40
C TRP A 195 15.74 26.06 9.27
N GLN A 196 16.77 26.04 10.11
CA GLN A 196 17.25 27.24 10.81
C GLN A 196 17.99 28.21 9.88
N GLN A 197 18.36 27.79 8.67
CA GLN A 197 19.05 28.65 7.73
C GLN A 197 18.10 29.62 7.03
N GLU A 198 18.61 30.81 6.75
CA GLU A 198 17.96 31.79 5.89
C GLU A 198 18.04 31.33 4.41
N PRO A 199 16.97 31.50 3.60
CA PRO A 199 15.70 32.17 3.91
C PRO A 199 14.62 31.24 4.51
N VAL A 200 14.92 29.95 4.72
CA VAL A 200 13.94 28.93 5.12
C VAL A 200 13.31 29.23 6.47
N HIS A 201 14.12 29.73 7.41
CA HIS A 201 13.65 30.12 8.74
C HIS A 201 12.52 31.17 8.70
N ARG A 202 12.55 32.11 7.74
CA ARG A 202 11.46 33.09 7.56
C ARG A 202 10.12 32.47 7.20
N TYR A 203 10.13 31.31 6.56
CA TYR A 203 8.90 30.60 6.20
C TYR A 203 8.30 29.83 7.39
N MET A 204 9.14 29.42 8.35
CA MET A 204 8.77 28.58 9.49
C MET A 204 9.51 29.02 10.77
N PRO A 205 9.14 30.19 11.34
CA PRO A 205 9.86 30.74 12.49
C PRO A 205 9.65 29.91 13.76
N ASP A 206 8.44 29.37 13.93
CA ASP A 206 7.99 28.63 15.11
C ASP A 206 8.10 27.11 14.90
N ASP A 207 8.40 26.39 15.98
CA ASP A 207 8.44 24.93 16.04
C ASP A 207 7.07 24.28 15.76
N THR A 208 5.94 24.90 16.13
CA THR A 208 4.61 24.33 15.80
C THR A 208 4.39 24.26 14.28
N ILE A 209 4.85 25.27 13.54
CA ILE A 209 4.80 25.31 12.08
C ILE A 209 5.76 24.26 11.50
N LYS A 210 6.96 24.10 12.07
CA LYS A 210 7.90 23.06 11.63
C LYS A 210 7.30 21.66 11.79
N GLU A 211 6.64 21.37 12.91
CA GLU A 211 5.94 20.10 13.11
C GLU A 211 4.81 19.90 12.10
N PHE A 212 4.00 20.94 11.85
CA PHE A 212 2.98 20.90 10.80
C PHE A 212 3.59 20.57 9.43
N VAL A 213 4.71 21.20 9.08
CA VAL A 213 5.38 20.94 7.81
C VAL A 213 5.96 19.53 7.75
N VAL A 214 6.51 18.98 8.82
CA VAL A 214 6.92 17.56 8.88
C VAL A 214 5.72 16.66 8.60
N GLN A 215 4.58 16.86 9.27
CA GLN A 215 3.36 16.09 9.03
C GLN A 215 2.87 16.20 7.59
N LEU A 216 2.93 17.41 7.01
CA LEU A 216 2.59 17.64 5.62
C LEU A 216 3.51 16.87 4.67
N LEU A 217 4.82 16.89 4.91
CA LEU A 217 5.79 16.18 4.06
C LEU A 217 5.63 14.66 4.15
N ILE A 218 5.19 14.13 5.30
CA ILE A 218 4.79 12.73 5.46
C ILE A 218 3.51 12.45 4.66
N HIS A 219 2.51 13.33 4.75
CA HIS A 219 1.28 13.20 3.97
C HIS A 219 1.51 13.21 2.45
N LEU A 220 2.52 13.97 1.99
CA LEU A 220 2.92 14.05 0.59
C LEU A 220 3.85 12.91 0.14
N ASP A 221 4.15 11.93 1.01
CA ASP A 221 5.08 10.82 0.77
C ASP A 221 6.51 11.26 0.38
N ILE A 222 6.92 12.46 0.83
CA ILE A 222 8.28 12.98 0.65
C ILE A 222 9.18 12.49 1.78
N LEU A 223 8.67 12.53 3.00
CA LEU A 223 9.26 11.90 4.17
C LEU A 223 8.53 10.59 4.47
N ILE A 224 9.27 9.50 4.60
CA ILE A 224 8.73 8.17 4.88
C ILE A 224 9.19 7.73 6.26
N ILE A 225 8.25 7.18 7.04
CA ILE A 225 8.52 6.67 8.38
C ILE A 225 8.89 5.18 8.25
N PRO A 226 10.16 4.80 8.41
CA PRO A 226 10.55 3.42 8.21
C PRO A 226 9.88 2.53 9.26
N LYS A 227 9.40 1.35 8.83
CA LYS A 227 8.82 0.36 9.74
C LYS A 227 9.85 -0.05 10.81
N GLY A 228 9.44 0.02 12.08
CA GLY A 228 10.30 -0.34 13.22
C GLY A 228 11.05 0.83 13.86
N ALA A 229 10.91 2.07 13.38
CA ALA A 229 11.35 3.24 14.14
C ALA A 229 10.59 3.28 15.50
N LYS A 230 11.33 3.24 16.62
CA LYS A 230 10.77 3.18 17.98
C LYS A 230 9.76 4.31 18.19
N GLN A 231 8.50 3.97 18.47
CA GLN A 231 7.40 4.90 18.78
C GLN A 231 7.41 5.40 20.24
N ASN A 232 8.57 5.40 20.92
CA ASN A 232 8.64 5.80 22.33
C ASN A 232 8.47 7.32 22.52
N SER A 233 8.51 8.09 21.44
CA SER A 233 8.11 9.50 21.34
C SER A 233 6.93 9.62 20.36
N SER A 234 6.11 10.66 20.53
CA SER A 234 4.97 10.97 19.64
C SER A 234 5.36 11.10 18.15
N TYR A 235 6.67 11.22 17.84
CA TYR A 235 7.23 11.33 16.49
C TYR A 235 8.52 10.51 16.32
N PRO A 236 8.78 9.97 15.11
CA PRO A 236 10.02 9.26 14.81
C PRO A 236 11.20 10.24 14.67
N ASP A 237 12.38 9.81 15.14
CA ASP A 237 13.63 10.59 15.06
C ASP A 237 14.32 10.49 13.69
N VAL A 238 13.93 9.53 12.86
CA VAL A 238 14.57 9.22 11.57
C VAL A 238 13.51 9.09 10.48
N TYR A 239 13.76 9.76 9.35
CA TYR A 239 12.95 9.68 8.15
C TYR A 239 13.76 9.15 6.97
N ILE A 240 13.06 8.58 6.00
CA ILE A 240 13.61 8.19 4.71
C ILE A 240 13.11 9.16 3.62
N VAL A 241 14.02 9.59 2.74
CA VAL A 241 13.75 10.47 1.60
C VAL A 241 14.22 9.75 0.33
N PRO A 242 13.40 8.86 -0.27
CA PRO A 242 13.84 8.05 -1.40
C PRO A 242 14.21 8.89 -2.63
N CYS A 243 13.60 10.06 -2.79
CA CYS A 243 13.76 10.88 -3.98
C CYS A 243 15.14 11.54 -4.11
N THR A 244 15.93 11.59 -3.05
CA THR A 244 17.29 12.16 -3.05
C THR A 244 18.37 11.11 -3.34
N ILE A 245 18.00 9.84 -3.46
CA ILE A 245 18.97 8.75 -3.55
C ILE A 245 19.58 8.66 -4.95
N LYS A 246 20.90 8.81 -5.00
CA LYS A 246 21.70 8.66 -6.23
C LYS A 246 22.38 7.29 -6.33
N ALA A 247 22.36 6.50 -5.27
CA ALA A 247 22.97 5.17 -5.26
C ALA A 247 22.38 4.31 -6.39
N ILE A 248 23.23 3.91 -7.33
CA ILE A 248 22.83 3.04 -8.44
C ILE A 248 22.67 1.62 -7.89
N ARG A 249 21.60 0.96 -8.34
CA ARG A 249 21.35 -0.46 -8.08
C ARG A 249 22.55 -1.30 -8.55
N PRO A 250 23.11 -2.19 -7.71
CA PRO A 250 24.23 -3.02 -8.12
C PRO A 250 23.82 -4.04 -9.20
N SER A 251 24.77 -4.46 -10.04
CA SER A 251 24.51 -5.33 -11.20
C SER A 251 23.93 -6.69 -10.82
N ASN A 252 24.24 -7.17 -9.61
CA ASN A 252 23.75 -8.42 -9.03
C ASN A 252 22.40 -8.28 -8.30
N PHE A 253 21.77 -7.11 -8.29
CA PHE A 253 20.46 -6.92 -7.66
C PHE A 253 19.38 -7.81 -8.29
N ASN A 254 19.48 -7.98 -9.62
CA ASN A 254 18.59 -8.81 -10.44
C ASN A 254 19.07 -10.26 -10.55
N LEU A 255 20.31 -10.53 -10.16
CA LEU A 255 20.77 -11.88 -9.96
C LEU A 255 20.01 -12.37 -8.71
N VAL A 256 18.80 -12.86 -8.97
CA VAL A 256 18.48 -14.24 -8.61
C VAL A 256 19.81 -14.99 -8.70
N ASP A 257 20.21 -15.70 -7.65
CA ASP A 257 21.01 -16.90 -7.87
C ASP A 257 20.18 -17.76 -8.83
N SER A 258 20.25 -17.46 -10.13
CA SER A 258 19.48 -18.11 -11.21
C SER A 258 19.89 -19.56 -11.34
N LYS A 259 20.93 -19.96 -10.60
CA LYS A 259 21.37 -21.32 -10.35
C LYS A 259 20.66 -22.02 -9.19
N GLU A 260 19.98 -21.33 -8.28
CA GLU A 260 19.53 -21.90 -7.00
C GLU A 260 18.01 -21.90 -6.76
N GLU A 261 17.17 -21.49 -7.73
CA GLU A 261 15.70 -21.57 -7.61
C GLU A 261 15.20 -21.09 -6.23
N ARG A 262 15.50 -19.84 -5.85
CA ARG A 262 15.15 -19.30 -4.51
C ARG A 262 14.09 -18.20 -4.51
N SER A 263 13.55 -17.83 -5.68
CA SER A 263 12.69 -16.66 -5.80
C SER A 263 11.50 -16.85 -6.73
N ILE A 264 10.38 -16.22 -6.36
CA ILE A 264 9.23 -15.98 -7.23
C ILE A 264 9.18 -14.50 -7.64
N CYS A 265 8.70 -14.22 -8.85
CA CYS A 265 8.60 -12.86 -9.38
C CYS A 265 7.16 -12.44 -9.67
N LEU A 266 6.86 -11.17 -9.40
CA LEU A 266 5.60 -10.50 -9.70
C LEU A 266 5.92 -9.21 -10.47
N ARG A 267 5.18 -8.96 -11.55
CA ARG A 267 5.33 -7.80 -12.43
C ARG A 267 4.01 -7.07 -12.58
N TYR A 268 4.02 -5.78 -12.31
CA TYR A 268 2.94 -4.87 -12.70
C TYR A 268 3.39 -4.08 -13.93
N THR A 269 2.65 -4.18 -15.03
CA THR A 269 2.91 -3.43 -16.26
C THR A 269 1.83 -2.38 -16.41
N LEU A 270 2.19 -1.10 -16.30
CA LEU A 270 1.25 0.01 -16.45
C LEU A 270 0.98 0.28 -17.93
N ALA A 271 -0.27 0.63 -18.24
CA ALA A 271 -0.71 0.94 -19.60
C ALA A 271 -0.02 2.20 -20.19
N ARG A 272 0.54 3.07 -19.34
CA ARG A 272 1.28 4.27 -19.77
C ARG A 272 2.71 3.95 -20.18
N HIS A 273 3.28 4.77 -21.07
CA HIS A 273 4.64 4.59 -21.60
C HIS A 273 5.76 4.70 -20.55
N SER A 274 5.56 5.42 -19.44
CA SER A 274 6.55 5.50 -18.35
C SER A 274 5.92 5.83 -17.00
N ILE A 275 6.51 5.31 -15.92
CA ILE A 275 6.18 5.66 -14.54
C ILE A 275 6.90 6.97 -14.18
N PRO A 276 6.18 8.04 -13.82
CA PRO A 276 6.80 9.25 -13.33
C PRO A 276 7.68 8.96 -12.11
N THR A 277 8.86 9.58 -12.04
CA THR A 277 9.83 9.35 -10.96
C THR A 277 9.23 9.57 -9.56
N ALA A 278 8.35 10.57 -9.39
CA ALA A 278 7.64 10.79 -8.14
C ALA A 278 6.73 9.61 -7.75
N LEU A 279 6.01 9.03 -8.72
CA LEU A 279 5.18 7.84 -8.48
C LEU A 279 6.04 6.62 -8.13
N ALA A 280 7.20 6.48 -8.76
CA ALA A 280 8.13 5.39 -8.43
C ALA A 280 8.59 5.46 -6.97
N TYR A 281 9.00 6.64 -6.50
CA TYR A 281 9.40 6.83 -5.11
C TYR A 281 8.26 6.68 -4.12
N LYS A 282 7.04 7.08 -4.49
CA LYS A 282 5.85 6.85 -3.68
C LYS A 282 5.56 5.35 -3.50
N ILE A 283 5.63 4.56 -4.58
CA ILE A 283 5.48 3.09 -4.50
C ILE A 283 6.53 2.49 -3.56
N ILE A 284 7.81 2.86 -3.72
CA ILE A 284 8.89 2.40 -2.83
C ILE A 284 8.65 2.84 -1.38
N GLY A 285 8.23 4.09 -1.17
CA GLY A 285 7.92 4.64 0.15
C GLY A 285 6.81 3.88 0.87
N THR A 286 5.74 3.54 0.16
CA THR A 286 4.65 2.71 0.72
C THR A 286 5.15 1.32 1.12
N ALA A 287 6.09 0.74 0.38
CA ALA A 287 6.69 -0.54 0.74
C ALA A 287 7.62 -0.44 1.97
N ILE A 288 8.35 0.66 2.13
CA ILE A 288 9.20 0.94 3.31
C ILE A 288 8.36 1.17 4.58
N ASN A 289 7.16 1.76 4.44
CA ASN A 289 6.20 1.86 5.54
C ASN A 289 5.64 0.47 5.92
N ALA A 290 5.51 -0.44 4.96
CA ALA A 290 4.93 -1.77 5.16
C ALA A 290 5.94 -2.83 5.64
N TRP A 291 7.21 -2.72 5.25
CA TRP A 291 8.28 -3.67 5.60
C TRP A 291 9.58 -2.96 5.98
N PRO A 292 10.33 -3.45 6.98
CA PRO A 292 11.61 -2.87 7.34
C PRO A 292 12.63 -3.00 6.19
N LEU A 293 13.42 -1.94 5.98
CA LEU A 293 14.53 -1.97 5.02
C LEU A 293 15.63 -2.95 5.45
N LYS A 294 16.19 -3.69 4.49
CA LYS A 294 17.33 -4.56 4.73
C LYS A 294 18.60 -3.75 4.94
N TYR A 295 19.45 -4.25 5.84
CA TYR A 295 20.80 -3.75 6.06
C TYR A 295 21.80 -4.80 5.63
N GLU A 296 22.73 -4.43 4.78
CA GLU A 296 23.89 -5.25 4.39
C GLU A 296 25.15 -4.46 4.66
N PHE A 297 26.08 -5.03 5.43
CA PHE A 297 27.35 -4.39 5.80
C PHE A 297 27.17 -2.95 6.32
N GLN A 298 26.18 -2.75 7.20
CA GLN A 298 25.78 -1.45 7.77
C GLN A 298 25.22 -0.42 6.77
N LYS A 299 25.01 -0.79 5.51
CA LYS A 299 24.38 0.04 4.47
C LYS A 299 22.93 -0.36 4.27
N LEU A 300 22.05 0.62 4.09
CA LEU A 300 20.67 0.34 3.68
C LEU A 300 20.66 -0.12 2.23
N CYS A 301 19.92 -1.18 1.97
CA CYS A 301 19.65 -1.66 0.62
C CYS A 301 18.56 -0.82 -0.05
N LEU A 302 18.81 0.48 -0.20
CA LEU A 302 17.92 1.45 -0.83
C LEU A 302 18.68 2.20 -1.93
N TYR A 303 18.11 2.21 -3.13
CA TYR A 303 18.75 2.66 -4.36
C TYR A 303 17.80 3.53 -5.18
N HIS A 304 18.32 4.16 -6.22
CA HIS A 304 17.50 4.89 -7.19
C HIS A 304 16.46 3.95 -7.81
N LYS A 305 15.17 4.22 -7.52
CA LYS A 305 14.02 3.42 -7.97
C LYS A 305 14.07 1.94 -7.58
N ALA A 306 14.80 1.56 -6.52
CA ALA A 306 14.83 0.18 -6.05
C ALA A 306 15.08 0.07 -4.53
N SER A 307 14.60 -1.01 -3.90
CA SER A 307 14.80 -1.29 -2.48
C SER A 307 14.77 -2.79 -2.17
N VAL A 308 15.47 -3.20 -1.11
CA VAL A 308 15.36 -4.53 -0.50
C VAL A 308 14.81 -4.40 0.92
N LEU A 309 13.78 -5.18 1.22
CA LEU A 309 13.00 -5.12 2.45
C LEU A 309 12.98 -6.52 3.09
N ASN A 310 12.97 -6.60 4.42
CA ASN A 310 12.83 -7.86 5.15
C ASN A 310 11.35 -8.13 5.42
N VAL A 311 10.81 -9.22 4.88
CA VAL A 311 9.41 -9.64 5.12
C VAL A 311 9.32 -10.56 6.32
N SER A 312 10.29 -11.46 6.46
CA SER A 312 10.52 -12.30 7.64
C SER A 312 12.03 -12.55 7.81
N GLU A 313 12.44 -13.36 8.78
CA GLU A 313 13.86 -13.69 9.00
C GLU A 313 14.51 -14.32 7.75
N ASP A 314 13.81 -15.26 7.11
CA ASP A 314 14.31 -15.96 5.93
C ASP A 314 13.83 -15.38 4.58
N ASN A 315 12.90 -14.42 4.57
CA ASN A 315 12.27 -13.91 3.33
C ASN A 315 12.51 -12.42 3.11
N GLU A 316 13.02 -12.10 1.94
CA GLU A 316 13.33 -10.75 1.48
C GLU A 316 12.46 -10.36 0.30
N LEU A 317 12.07 -9.09 0.25
CA LEU A 317 11.32 -8.49 -0.84
C LEU A 317 12.20 -7.49 -1.56
N ARG A 318 12.49 -7.75 -2.83
CA ARG A 318 13.21 -6.82 -3.71
C ARG A 318 12.20 -6.15 -4.63
N ILE A 319 12.18 -4.83 -4.64
CA ILE A 319 11.31 -4.04 -5.51
C ILE A 319 12.21 -3.15 -6.36
N TRP A 320 11.96 -3.09 -7.67
CA TRP A 320 12.52 -2.04 -8.51
C TRP A 320 11.53 -1.60 -9.58
N ILE A 321 11.75 -0.38 -10.07
CA ILE A 321 10.86 0.26 -11.02
C ILE A 321 11.68 0.72 -12.23
N GLU A 322 11.28 0.24 -13.40
CA GLU A 322 11.96 0.47 -14.67
C GLU A 322 10.91 0.71 -15.76
N ASP A 323 11.06 1.81 -16.50
CA ASP A 323 10.10 2.26 -17.53
C ASP A 323 8.64 2.29 -17.04
N ASN A 324 7.81 1.37 -17.54
CA ASN A 324 6.41 1.20 -17.17
C ASN A 324 6.15 -0.02 -16.28
N ARG A 325 7.20 -0.63 -15.72
CA ARG A 325 7.14 -1.89 -14.98
C ARG A 325 7.55 -1.70 -13.52
N VAL A 326 6.76 -2.26 -12.63
CA VAL A 326 7.13 -2.48 -11.23
C VAL A 326 7.44 -3.96 -11.06
N MET A 327 8.69 -4.25 -10.75
CA MET A 327 9.22 -5.60 -10.64
C MET A 327 9.41 -5.94 -9.16
N VAL A 328 8.88 -7.08 -8.75
CA VAL A 328 8.85 -7.51 -7.35
C VAL A 328 9.34 -8.94 -7.25
N TYR A 329 10.26 -9.20 -6.33
CA TYR A 329 10.83 -10.52 -6.07
C TYR A 329 10.67 -10.84 -4.62
N MET A 330 10.12 -12.02 -4.35
CA MET A 330 10.22 -12.62 -3.04
C MET A 330 11.34 -13.65 -3.10
N VAL A 331 12.35 -13.47 -2.26
CA VAL A 331 13.55 -14.30 -2.21
C VAL A 331 13.61 -14.94 -0.84
N ASN A 332 13.73 -16.27 -0.78
CA ASN A 332 14.01 -16.96 0.47
C ASN A 332 15.50 -17.33 0.53
N GLN A 333 16.13 -17.14 1.69
CA GLN A 333 17.56 -17.41 1.85
C GLN A 333 17.93 -18.90 1.67
N LYS A 334 17.01 -19.81 1.98
CA LYS A 334 17.23 -21.26 1.93
C LYS A 334 16.78 -21.87 0.60
N SER A 335 15.51 -21.69 0.26
CA SER A 335 14.88 -22.34 -0.91
C SER A 335 13.56 -21.68 -1.29
N LEU A 336 13.21 -21.70 -2.59
CA LEU A 336 11.88 -21.36 -3.09
C LEU A 336 10.76 -22.14 -2.40
N LEU A 337 11.03 -23.41 -2.02
CA LEU A 337 10.08 -24.27 -1.30
C LEU A 337 9.73 -23.74 0.10
N SER A 338 10.58 -22.88 0.65
CA SER A 338 10.38 -22.27 1.96
C SER A 338 9.54 -20.99 1.90
N ILE A 339 9.21 -20.49 0.71
CA ILE A 339 8.31 -19.34 0.55
C ILE A 339 6.89 -19.80 0.88
N SER A 340 6.31 -19.26 1.94
CA SER A 340 4.92 -19.51 2.29
C SER A 340 3.99 -18.82 1.28
N PRO A 341 2.95 -19.52 0.76
CA PRO A 341 1.91 -18.91 -0.06
C PRO A 341 1.23 -17.72 0.61
N ASP A 342 1.07 -17.75 1.94
CA ASP A 342 0.43 -16.66 2.68
C ASP A 342 1.25 -15.39 2.69
N ILE A 343 2.57 -15.52 2.80
CA ILE A 343 3.48 -14.38 2.76
C ILE A 343 3.45 -13.78 1.35
N ALA A 344 3.54 -14.61 0.32
CA ALA A 344 3.46 -14.17 -1.08
C ALA A 344 2.15 -13.45 -1.41
N ALA A 345 1.01 -14.07 -1.07
CA ALA A 345 -0.31 -13.48 -1.29
C ALA A 345 -0.51 -12.19 -0.49
N SER A 346 -0.09 -12.14 0.78
CA SER A 346 -0.23 -10.93 1.62
C SER A 346 0.63 -9.78 1.08
N VAL A 347 1.84 -10.06 0.60
CA VAL A 347 2.70 -9.06 -0.05
C VAL A 347 2.07 -8.58 -1.35
N GLN A 348 1.54 -9.48 -2.17
CA GLN A 348 0.85 -9.10 -3.41
C GLN A 348 -0.38 -8.24 -3.15
N GLU A 349 -1.23 -8.59 -2.19
CA GLU A 349 -2.43 -7.83 -1.83
C GLU A 349 -2.06 -6.43 -1.33
N CYS A 350 -1.08 -6.35 -0.43
CA CYS A 350 -0.60 -5.09 0.13
C CYS A 350 -0.01 -4.18 -0.97
N LEU A 351 0.86 -4.72 -1.83
CA LEU A 351 1.45 -3.96 -2.94
C LEU A 351 0.41 -3.53 -3.96
N THR A 352 -0.53 -4.41 -4.32
CA THR A 352 -1.62 -4.09 -5.25
C THR A 352 -2.44 -2.91 -4.72
N LYS A 353 -2.86 -2.98 -3.46
CA LYS A 353 -3.63 -1.91 -2.81
C LYS A 353 -2.85 -0.58 -2.77
N ASN A 354 -1.54 -0.64 -2.50
CA ASN A 354 -0.69 0.54 -2.47
C ASN A 354 -0.47 1.16 -3.87
N ILE A 355 -0.29 0.32 -4.88
CA ILE A 355 -0.18 0.75 -6.29
C ILE A 355 -1.51 1.37 -6.74
N GLU A 356 -2.64 0.71 -6.49
CA GLU A 356 -3.98 1.22 -6.81
C GLU A 356 -4.23 2.58 -6.14
N SER A 357 -3.92 2.71 -4.85
CA SER A 357 -4.06 3.96 -4.11
C SER A 357 -3.18 5.06 -4.69
N SER A 358 -1.93 4.76 -5.02
CA SER A 358 -0.98 5.70 -5.62
C SER A 358 -1.41 6.15 -7.02
N LEU A 359 -1.91 5.23 -7.83
CA LEU A 359 -2.46 5.52 -9.16
C LEU A 359 -3.75 6.34 -9.08
N LEU A 360 -4.64 6.02 -8.13
CA LEU A 360 -5.87 6.76 -7.90
C LEU A 360 -5.56 8.20 -7.48
N PHE A 361 -4.64 8.38 -6.53
CA PHE A 361 -4.16 9.70 -6.11
C PHE A 361 -3.64 10.48 -7.33
N HIS A 362 -2.73 9.88 -8.09
CA HIS A 362 -2.17 10.50 -9.28
C HIS A 362 -3.25 10.87 -10.30
N CYS A 363 -4.20 9.99 -10.58
CA CYS A 363 -5.28 10.25 -11.53
C CYS A 363 -6.23 11.37 -11.07
N LYS A 364 -6.52 11.46 -9.76
CA LYS A 364 -7.29 12.56 -9.17
C LYS A 364 -6.55 13.89 -9.31
N SER A 365 -5.23 13.92 -9.10
CA SER A 365 -4.41 15.13 -9.28
C SER A 365 -4.43 15.67 -10.71
N PHE A 366 -4.67 14.82 -11.72
CA PHE A 366 -4.86 15.24 -13.12
C PHE A 366 -6.33 15.55 -13.48
N GLY A 367 -7.21 15.69 -12.49
CA GLY A 367 -8.62 16.03 -12.72
C GLY A 367 -9.44 14.93 -13.42
N ARG A 368 -8.91 13.70 -13.55
CA ARG A 368 -9.66 12.59 -14.15
C ARG A 368 -10.63 12.02 -13.10
N LYS A 369 -11.94 12.03 -13.39
CA LYS A 369 -12.97 11.30 -12.61
C LYS A 369 -12.81 9.79 -12.84
N ILE A 370 -11.88 9.15 -12.14
CA ILE A 370 -11.65 7.70 -12.19
C ILE A 370 -12.29 7.07 -10.96
N THR A 371 -13.24 6.16 -11.18
CA THR A 371 -13.81 5.30 -10.13
C THR A 371 -12.81 4.18 -9.79
N SER A 372 -12.88 3.61 -8.58
CA SER A 372 -12.00 2.51 -8.15
C SER A 372 -11.97 1.34 -9.14
N THR A 373 -13.10 1.01 -9.75
CA THR A 373 -13.25 -0.02 -10.80
C THR A 373 -12.46 0.25 -12.07
N LYS A 374 -12.16 1.52 -12.39
CA LYS A 374 -11.36 1.87 -13.58
C LYS A 374 -9.85 1.84 -13.33
N VAL A 375 -9.41 1.81 -12.06
CA VAL A 375 -7.98 1.78 -11.69
C VAL A 375 -7.34 0.43 -12.02
N VAL A 376 -8.08 -0.67 -11.85
CA VAL A 376 -7.62 -2.03 -12.17
C VAL A 376 -7.24 -2.16 -13.65
N ASN A 377 -7.88 -1.40 -14.54
CA ASN A 377 -7.58 -1.41 -15.96
C ASN A 377 -6.33 -0.59 -16.34
N LEU A 378 -5.68 0.07 -15.37
CA LEU A 378 -4.48 0.88 -15.63
C LEU A 378 -3.19 0.06 -15.62
N TYR A 379 -3.23 -1.19 -15.16
CA TYR A 379 -2.09 -2.08 -15.15
C TYR A 379 -2.51 -3.52 -15.44
N THR A 380 -1.58 -4.32 -15.93
CA THR A 380 -1.69 -5.77 -15.97
C THR A 380 -0.77 -6.38 -14.92
N MET A 381 -1.19 -7.50 -14.34
CA MET A 381 -0.43 -8.23 -13.34
C MET A 381 0.00 -9.58 -13.91
N GLU A 382 1.30 -9.82 -13.92
CA GLU A 382 1.92 -11.03 -14.44
C GLU A 382 2.83 -11.62 -13.36
N VAL A 383 2.95 -12.93 -13.35
CA VAL A 383 3.85 -13.64 -12.42
C VAL A 383 4.90 -14.37 -13.23
N GLY A 384 6.11 -14.48 -12.68
CA GLY A 384 7.23 -15.00 -13.43
C GLY A 384 8.15 -15.91 -12.63
N VAL A 385 8.78 -16.83 -13.36
CA VAL A 385 9.84 -17.71 -12.86
C VAL A 385 11.16 -17.41 -13.57
N PRO A 386 12.29 -17.55 -12.87
CA PRO A 386 13.61 -17.56 -13.51
C PRO A 386 13.68 -18.60 -14.63
N CYS A 387 14.26 -18.21 -15.76
CA CYS A 387 14.39 -19.02 -16.97
C CYS A 387 15.76 -18.77 -17.62
N GLY A 388 16.80 -19.40 -17.06
CA GLY A 388 18.19 -19.10 -17.40
C GLY A 388 18.59 -17.73 -16.88
N SER A 389 19.07 -16.84 -17.75
CA SER A 389 19.44 -15.46 -17.41
C SER A 389 18.26 -14.48 -17.38
N ASP A 390 17.09 -14.87 -17.86
CA ASP A 390 15.89 -14.02 -17.93
C ASP A 390 14.75 -14.58 -17.08
N ILE A 391 13.62 -13.89 -17.10
CA ILE A 391 12.39 -14.31 -16.43
C ILE A 391 11.30 -14.47 -17.47
N CYS A 392 10.61 -15.60 -17.40
CA CYS A 392 9.42 -15.83 -18.21
C CYS A 392 8.19 -15.48 -17.38
N PHE A 393 7.27 -14.75 -17.99
CA PHE A 393 6.05 -14.26 -17.35
C PHE A 393 4.82 -14.94 -17.95
N ILE A 394 3.80 -15.07 -17.13
CA ILE A 394 2.45 -15.43 -17.54
C ILE A 394 1.46 -14.41 -16.92
N PRO A 395 0.35 -14.10 -17.58
CA PRO A 395 -0.75 -13.37 -16.94
C PRO A 395 -1.20 -14.09 -15.67
N SER A 396 -1.35 -13.34 -14.58
CA SER A 396 -1.75 -13.89 -13.27
C SER A 396 -3.05 -14.70 -13.32
N GLN A 397 -3.99 -14.32 -14.19
CA GLN A 397 -5.29 -14.98 -14.38
C GLN A 397 -5.16 -16.39 -14.97
N ASP A 398 -4.10 -16.66 -15.73
CA ASP A 398 -3.91 -17.94 -16.41
C ASP A 398 -3.24 -18.97 -15.50
N VAL A 399 -2.48 -18.52 -14.50
CA VAL A 399 -1.74 -19.35 -13.52
C VAL A 399 -2.65 -20.34 -12.78
N LEU A 400 -3.89 -19.93 -12.53
CA LEU A 400 -4.90 -20.74 -11.85
C LEU A 400 -5.49 -21.84 -12.75
N ARG A 401 -5.36 -21.70 -14.08
CA ARG A 401 -6.01 -22.58 -15.06
C ARG A 401 -5.09 -23.67 -15.62
N ILE A 402 -3.78 -23.48 -15.53
CA ILE A 402 -2.80 -24.41 -16.10
C ILE A 402 -1.79 -24.84 -15.04
N ASP A 403 -1.43 -26.12 -15.02
CA ASP A 403 -0.39 -26.66 -14.10
C ASP A 403 1.02 -26.47 -14.66
N ARG A 404 1.15 -26.44 -15.99
CA ARG A 404 2.40 -26.18 -16.70
C ARG A 404 2.17 -25.23 -17.85
N TRP A 405 3.12 -24.32 -18.09
CA TRP A 405 3.12 -23.48 -19.28
C TRP A 405 4.41 -23.67 -20.06
N LYS A 406 4.35 -23.46 -21.38
CA LYS A 406 5.52 -23.41 -22.25
C LYS A 406 5.82 -21.95 -22.55
N CYS A 407 6.99 -21.44 -22.13
CA CYS A 407 7.34 -20.04 -22.36
C CYS A 407 7.70 -19.79 -23.83
N ASP A 408 7.85 -18.52 -24.20
CA ASP A 408 8.25 -18.10 -25.56
C ASP A 408 9.58 -18.72 -26.02
N LYS A 409 10.44 -19.11 -25.07
CA LYS A 409 11.71 -19.81 -25.32
C LYS A 409 11.56 -21.33 -25.47
N GLY A 410 10.31 -21.83 -25.48
CA GLY A 410 9.98 -23.23 -25.62
C GLY A 410 10.21 -24.10 -24.37
N ARG A 411 10.62 -23.53 -23.24
CA ARG A 411 10.83 -24.27 -21.98
C ARG A 411 9.51 -24.45 -21.23
N GLN A 412 9.32 -25.62 -20.63
CA GLN A 412 8.19 -25.85 -19.74
C GLN A 412 8.50 -25.38 -18.31
N HIS A 413 7.53 -24.72 -17.70
CA HIS A 413 7.58 -24.23 -16.33
C HIS A 413 6.38 -24.75 -15.54
N ASP A 414 6.61 -25.13 -14.28
CA ASP A 414 5.56 -25.49 -13.33
C ASP A 414 4.93 -24.21 -12.75
N THR A 415 3.59 -24.14 -12.73
CA THR A 415 2.86 -22.98 -12.19
C THR A 415 2.62 -23.04 -10.69
N ARG A 416 2.92 -24.17 -10.03
CA ARG A 416 2.69 -24.41 -8.60
C ARG A 416 3.16 -23.27 -7.70
N TYR A 417 4.40 -22.81 -7.88
CA TYR A 417 4.96 -21.74 -7.05
C TYR A 417 4.43 -20.34 -7.40
N LEU A 418 3.92 -20.19 -8.61
CA LEU A 418 3.36 -18.91 -9.08
C LEU A 418 1.94 -18.70 -8.59
N ARG A 419 1.23 -19.79 -8.32
CA ARG A 419 -0.02 -19.77 -7.58
C ARG A 419 0.14 -19.15 -6.20
N TYR A 420 1.35 -19.06 -5.63
CA TYR A 420 1.56 -18.41 -4.33
C TYR A 420 1.29 -16.90 -4.41
N TRP A 421 1.53 -16.26 -5.55
CA TRP A 421 1.19 -14.84 -5.76
C TRP A 421 -0.29 -14.60 -6.01
N VAL A 422 -0.97 -15.56 -6.63
CA VAL A 422 -2.36 -15.45 -7.06
C VAL A 422 -3.26 -16.36 -6.22
N PHE A 423 -2.82 -16.69 -5.00
CA PHE A 423 -3.48 -17.67 -4.15
C PHE A 423 -4.87 -17.15 -3.80
N ASP A 424 -5.87 -17.61 -4.55
CA ASP A 424 -7.26 -17.31 -4.29
C ASP A 424 -7.71 -18.18 -3.12
N LYS A 425 -7.71 -17.57 -1.92
CA LYS A 425 -8.18 -18.21 -0.69
C LYS A 425 -9.66 -18.66 -0.78
N THR A 426 -10.39 -18.24 -1.80
CA THR A 426 -11.80 -18.57 -2.04
C THR A 426 -12.00 -19.76 -3.00
N GLN A 427 -10.98 -20.16 -3.77
CA GLN A 427 -11.05 -21.31 -4.68
C GLN A 427 -10.74 -22.64 -3.98
N LYS A 428 -11.60 -23.05 -3.04
CA LYS A 428 -11.84 -24.49 -2.82
C LYS A 428 -13.22 -24.81 -3.37
N MET A 429 -13.40 -24.84 -4.70
CA MET A 429 -14.73 -25.09 -5.28
C MET A 429 -15.37 -26.35 -4.67
N CYS A 430 -16.68 -26.30 -4.41
CA CYS A 430 -17.41 -27.53 -4.07
C CYS A 430 -17.16 -28.57 -5.18
N VAL A 431 -17.11 -29.85 -4.84
CA VAL A 431 -16.83 -30.94 -5.79
C VAL A 431 -17.70 -30.76 -7.05
N HIS A 432 -17.14 -30.95 -8.25
CA HIS A 432 -17.91 -30.85 -9.49
C HIS A 432 -19.19 -31.72 -9.40
N GLY A 433 -20.36 -31.11 -9.61
CA GLY A 433 -21.67 -31.77 -9.43
C GLY A 433 -22.28 -31.62 -8.03
N CYS A 434 -21.74 -30.77 -7.17
CA CYS A 434 -22.31 -30.45 -5.86
C CYS A 434 -23.73 -29.86 -6.00
N GLU A 435 -24.74 -30.59 -5.53
CA GLU A 435 -26.16 -30.16 -5.56
C GLU A 435 -26.50 -29.07 -4.52
N GLY A 436 -25.51 -28.60 -3.75
CA GLY A 436 -25.71 -27.68 -2.64
C GLY A 436 -26.00 -28.38 -1.32
N LEU A 437 -26.36 -27.60 -0.29
CA LEU A 437 -26.89 -28.12 0.96
C LEU A 437 -28.38 -28.43 0.81
N THR A 438 -28.83 -29.52 1.44
CA THR A 438 -30.24 -29.89 1.53
C THR A 438 -31.03 -28.88 2.35
N SER A 439 -32.36 -28.86 2.18
CA SER A 439 -33.24 -27.97 2.96
C SER A 439 -33.05 -28.13 4.46
N ASN A 440 -32.83 -29.34 4.96
CA ASN A 440 -32.60 -29.59 6.39
C ASN A 440 -31.25 -29.04 6.86
N GLU A 441 -30.19 -29.16 6.04
CA GLU A 441 -28.88 -28.60 6.36
C GLU A 441 -28.89 -27.07 6.39
N LEU A 442 -29.70 -26.44 5.53
CA LEU A 442 -29.82 -24.97 5.48
C LEU A 442 -30.48 -24.37 6.73
N GLU A 443 -31.31 -25.12 7.44
CA GLU A 443 -31.98 -24.67 8.67
C GLU A 443 -31.09 -24.82 9.92
N ILE A 444 -29.86 -25.35 9.79
CA ILE A 444 -28.90 -25.52 10.89
C ILE A 444 -28.36 -24.15 11.34
N GLU A 445 -28.18 -23.99 12.66
CA GLU A 445 -27.50 -22.83 13.26
C GLU A 445 -25.99 -22.82 12.91
N PRO A 446 -25.43 -21.72 12.39
CA PRO A 446 -24.01 -21.65 12.09
C PRO A 446 -23.14 -21.68 13.35
N SER A 447 -22.26 -22.69 13.43
CA SER A 447 -21.21 -22.79 14.45
C SER A 447 -20.18 -21.67 14.34
N ASP A 448 -19.38 -21.46 15.39
CA ASP A 448 -18.27 -20.50 15.38
C ASP A 448 -17.30 -20.76 14.22
N LYS A 449 -17.00 -22.05 13.95
CA LYS A 449 -16.17 -22.47 12.82
C LYS A 449 -16.80 -22.09 11.49
N HIS A 450 -18.12 -22.24 11.34
CA HIS A 450 -18.81 -21.82 10.12
C HIS A 450 -18.63 -20.32 9.87
N LEU A 451 -18.85 -19.50 10.89
CA LEU A 451 -18.74 -18.04 10.77
C LEU A 451 -17.31 -17.59 10.46
N VAL A 452 -16.32 -18.18 11.13
CA VAL A 452 -14.90 -17.86 10.91
C VAL A 452 -14.45 -18.24 9.50
N ARG A 453 -14.78 -19.46 9.04
CA ARG A 453 -14.42 -19.93 7.69
C ARG A 453 -15.06 -19.05 6.63
N LEU A 454 -16.35 -18.74 6.78
CA LEU A 454 -17.07 -17.86 5.86
C LEU A 454 -16.45 -16.45 5.84
N GLY A 455 -16.14 -15.89 7.01
CA GLY A 455 -15.48 -14.58 7.10
C GLY A 455 -14.08 -14.54 6.49
N GLY A 456 -13.42 -15.70 6.36
CA GLY A 456 -12.15 -15.84 5.64
C GLY A 456 -12.27 -15.86 4.11
N GLN A 457 -13.48 -16.09 3.58
CA GLN A 457 -13.76 -16.24 2.14
C GLN A 457 -14.46 -15.04 1.51
N ILE A 458 -15.08 -14.16 2.29
CA ILE A 458 -15.76 -12.96 1.77
C ILE A 458 -14.73 -11.82 1.65
N GLY A 459 -14.73 -11.12 0.52
CA GLY A 459 -13.84 -9.98 0.27
C GLY A 459 -14.30 -8.70 0.96
N ILE A 460 -13.36 -7.88 1.44
CA ILE A 460 -13.61 -6.66 2.23
C ILE A 460 -14.59 -5.66 1.58
N LYS A 461 -14.57 -5.60 0.23
CA LYS A 461 -15.41 -4.66 -0.54
C LYS A 461 -16.90 -4.98 -0.46
N LEU A 462 -17.26 -6.20 -0.03
CA LEU A 462 -18.64 -6.69 0.00
C LEU A 462 -19.21 -6.73 1.43
N PHE A 463 -18.45 -6.33 2.45
CA PHE A 463 -18.84 -6.50 3.85
C PHE A 463 -20.11 -5.72 4.22
N GLU A 464 -20.13 -4.40 3.96
CA GLU A 464 -21.29 -3.55 4.30
C GLU A 464 -22.55 -4.07 3.62
N GLU A 465 -22.51 -4.34 2.31
CA GLU A 465 -23.65 -4.85 1.55
C GLU A 465 -24.09 -6.24 2.05
N PHE A 466 -23.15 -7.12 2.36
CA PHE A 466 -23.44 -8.46 2.87
C PHE A 466 -24.16 -8.41 4.23
N PHE A 467 -23.71 -7.58 5.17
CA PHE A 467 -24.35 -7.47 6.48
C PHE A 467 -25.70 -6.75 6.45
N ILE A 468 -25.86 -5.78 5.55
CA ILE A 468 -27.18 -5.17 5.29
C ILE A 468 -28.17 -6.24 4.84
N ASN A 469 -27.76 -7.15 3.94
CA ASN A 469 -28.60 -8.27 3.50
C ASN A 469 -28.82 -9.35 4.56
N LEU A 470 -27.98 -9.40 5.61
CA LEU A 470 -28.21 -10.21 6.82
C LEU A 470 -29.15 -9.55 7.83
N GLY A 471 -29.63 -8.34 7.56
CA GLY A 471 -30.53 -7.58 8.42
C GLY A 471 -29.83 -6.76 9.50
N MET A 472 -28.50 -6.58 9.43
CA MET A 472 -27.81 -5.58 10.25
C MET A 472 -28.02 -4.19 9.67
N ASN A 473 -28.36 -3.23 10.52
CA ASN A 473 -28.44 -1.85 10.07
C ASN A 473 -27.03 -1.22 9.95
N LYS A 474 -26.94 -0.12 9.21
CA LYS A 474 -25.66 0.56 8.96
C LYS A 474 -24.92 0.97 10.24
N ARG A 475 -25.63 1.42 11.28
CA ARG A 475 -25.01 1.83 12.56
C ARG A 475 -24.42 0.63 13.30
N GLU A 476 -25.08 -0.53 13.26
CA GLU A 476 -24.56 -1.77 13.85
C GLU A 476 -23.27 -2.22 13.15
N TRP A 477 -23.24 -2.12 11.81
CA TRP A 477 -22.02 -2.38 11.04
C TRP A 477 -20.90 -1.39 11.39
N GLU A 478 -21.16 -0.07 11.33
CA GLU A 478 -20.18 0.97 11.64
C GLU A 478 -19.65 0.85 13.07
N SER A 479 -20.52 0.51 14.04
CA SER A 479 -20.12 0.24 15.42
C SER A 479 -19.19 -0.96 15.50
N THR A 480 -19.49 -2.03 14.78
CA THR A 480 -18.66 -3.25 14.76
C THR A 480 -17.30 -2.96 14.11
N GLU A 481 -17.29 -2.30 12.96
CA GLU A 481 -16.07 -1.88 12.27
C GLU A 481 -15.21 -0.97 13.16
N TYR A 482 -15.83 -0.02 13.86
CA TYR A 482 -15.15 0.86 14.81
C TYR A 482 -14.58 0.10 16.01
N THR A 483 -15.38 -0.76 16.66
CA THR A 483 -14.94 -1.57 17.81
C THR A 483 -13.75 -2.46 17.45
N PHE A 484 -13.70 -2.95 16.21
CA PHE A 484 -12.65 -3.86 15.75
C PHE A 484 -11.66 -3.22 14.77
N ALA A 485 -11.53 -1.88 14.74
CA ALA A 485 -10.73 -1.13 13.77
C ALA A 485 -9.21 -1.45 13.77
N GLY A 486 -8.72 -2.26 14.73
CA GLY A 486 -7.34 -2.76 14.79
C GLY A 486 -7.14 -4.20 14.29
N HIS A 487 -8.20 -4.93 13.95
CA HIS A 487 -8.11 -6.32 13.52
C HIS A 487 -7.85 -6.44 12.01
N SER A 488 -7.40 -7.63 11.58
CA SER A 488 -7.38 -7.96 10.15
C SER A 488 -8.80 -7.89 9.57
N SER A 489 -8.92 -7.63 8.27
CA SER A 489 -10.21 -7.60 7.57
C SER A 489 -11.03 -8.86 7.82
N LYS A 490 -10.37 -10.02 7.83
CA LYS A 490 -10.96 -11.32 8.18
C LYS A 490 -11.43 -11.36 9.63
N GLY A 491 -10.65 -10.80 10.55
CA GLY A 491 -11.03 -10.68 11.96
C GLY A 491 -12.30 -9.85 12.14
N ILE A 492 -12.38 -8.68 11.51
CA ILE A 492 -13.56 -7.81 11.53
C ILE A 492 -14.78 -8.57 10.98
N MET A 493 -14.63 -9.26 9.85
CA MET A 493 -15.71 -10.05 9.25
C MET A 493 -16.22 -11.17 10.16
N SER A 494 -15.31 -11.96 10.75
CA SER A 494 -15.69 -13.03 11.68
C SER A 494 -16.40 -12.47 12.92
N MET A 495 -15.94 -11.33 13.45
CA MET A 495 -16.56 -10.68 14.59
C MET A 495 -17.95 -10.13 14.28
N ALA A 496 -18.12 -9.51 13.10
CA ALA A 496 -19.40 -9.02 12.64
C ALA A 496 -20.41 -10.15 12.40
N LEU A 497 -19.98 -11.29 11.85
CA LEU A 497 -20.81 -12.50 11.72
C LEU A 497 -21.23 -13.03 13.10
N THR A 498 -20.33 -13.03 14.08
CA THR A 498 -20.65 -13.43 15.46
C THR A 498 -21.63 -12.45 16.11
N GLN A 499 -21.45 -11.15 15.89
CA GLN A 499 -22.35 -10.12 16.40
C GLN A 499 -23.74 -10.24 15.78
N TRP A 500 -23.83 -10.46 14.47
CA TRP A 500 -25.09 -10.76 13.78
C TRP A 500 -25.81 -11.96 14.42
N ARG A 501 -25.11 -13.08 14.63
CA ARG A 501 -25.67 -14.27 15.27
C ARG A 501 -26.21 -13.95 16.67
N LYS A 502 -25.43 -13.23 17.50
CA LYS A 502 -25.84 -12.79 18.85
C LYS A 502 -27.09 -11.89 18.80
N THR A 503 -27.14 -10.93 17.88
CA THR A 503 -28.29 -10.03 17.72
C THR A 503 -29.55 -10.79 17.29
N LYS A 504 -29.46 -11.73 16.34
CA LYS A 504 -30.57 -12.63 15.96
C LYS A 504 -31.11 -13.41 17.16
N LEU A 505 -30.24 -14.09 17.89
CA LEU A 505 -30.61 -14.85 19.09
C LEU A 505 -31.25 -13.96 20.16
N SER A 506 -30.76 -12.74 20.35
CA SER A 506 -31.36 -11.77 21.30
C SER A 506 -32.77 -11.31 20.92
N LYS A 507 -33.11 -11.35 19.63
CA LYS A 507 -34.44 -11.05 19.08
C LYS A 507 -35.35 -12.27 19.00
N LEU A 508 -34.93 -13.41 19.57
CA LEU A 508 -35.62 -14.71 19.48
C LEU A 508 -35.77 -15.23 18.03
N GLU A 509 -34.89 -14.78 17.13
CA GLU A 509 -34.81 -15.28 15.77
C GLU A 509 -33.66 -16.30 15.67
N ASN A 510 -33.93 -17.48 15.12
CA ASN A 510 -32.89 -18.50 14.91
C ASN A 510 -32.03 -18.12 13.70
N PRO A 511 -30.71 -17.88 13.88
CA PRO A 511 -29.82 -17.66 12.75
C PRO A 511 -29.58 -18.99 12.03
N THR A 512 -29.68 -19.00 10.70
CA THR A 512 -29.58 -20.22 9.88
C THR A 512 -28.51 -20.09 8.78
N LEU A 513 -28.03 -21.22 8.26
CA LEU A 513 -27.19 -21.23 7.05
C LEU A 513 -27.93 -20.70 5.82
N LYS A 514 -29.26 -20.78 5.81
CA LYS A 514 -30.14 -20.20 4.78
C LYS A 514 -30.03 -18.68 4.74
N ASP A 515 -29.98 -18.01 5.90
CA ASP A 515 -29.80 -16.55 5.98
C ASP A 515 -28.47 -16.12 5.33
N LEU A 516 -27.39 -16.84 5.65
CA LEU A 516 -26.07 -16.62 5.06
C LEU A 516 -26.07 -16.86 3.54
N THR A 517 -26.76 -17.93 3.10
CA THR A 517 -26.91 -18.25 1.68
C THR A 517 -27.67 -17.16 0.92
N HIS A 518 -28.73 -16.60 1.52
CA HIS A 518 -29.50 -15.52 0.94
C HIS A 518 -28.66 -14.24 0.80
N ALA A 519 -27.92 -13.87 1.84
CA ALA A 519 -27.05 -12.71 1.82
C ALA A 519 -25.91 -12.84 0.79
N LEU A 520 -25.30 -14.03 0.65
CA LEU A 520 -24.28 -14.28 -0.38
C LEU A 520 -24.83 -14.06 -1.80
N ARG A 521 -26.04 -14.58 -2.09
CA ARG A 521 -26.69 -14.40 -3.39
C ARG A 521 -27.00 -12.94 -3.68
N ALA A 522 -27.40 -12.18 -2.67
CA ALA A 522 -27.69 -10.75 -2.82
C ALA A 522 -26.45 -9.95 -3.24
N VAL A 523 -25.28 -10.29 -2.71
CA VAL A 523 -23.98 -9.68 -3.11
C VAL A 523 -23.31 -10.39 -4.29
N LYS A 524 -24.04 -11.26 -5.02
CA LYS A 524 -23.57 -12.01 -6.19
C LYS A 524 -22.35 -12.90 -5.93
N LEU A 525 -22.20 -13.40 -4.70
CA LEU A 525 -21.23 -14.43 -4.36
C LEU A 525 -21.83 -15.83 -4.54
N ASP A 526 -20.96 -16.80 -4.80
CA ASP A 526 -21.38 -18.20 -4.98
C ASP A 526 -21.94 -18.78 -3.67
N SER A 527 -23.20 -19.24 -3.70
CA SER A 527 -23.82 -19.91 -2.55
C SER A 527 -23.12 -21.21 -2.15
N HIS A 528 -22.30 -21.82 -3.02
CA HIS A 528 -21.51 -22.99 -2.68
C HIS A 528 -20.39 -22.70 -1.67
N LEU A 529 -20.08 -21.44 -1.35
CA LEU A 529 -19.21 -21.10 -0.22
C LEU A 529 -19.75 -21.69 1.09
N ILE A 530 -21.08 -21.70 1.28
CA ILE A 530 -21.70 -22.32 2.46
C ILE A 530 -21.49 -23.85 2.47
N CYS A 531 -21.50 -24.49 1.30
CA CYS A 531 -21.21 -25.92 1.19
C CYS A 531 -19.77 -26.24 1.61
N GLN A 532 -18.81 -25.39 1.22
CA GLN A 532 -17.40 -25.54 1.58
C GLN A 532 -17.18 -25.37 3.09
N VAL A 533 -17.83 -24.36 3.66
CA VAL A 533 -17.77 -24.04 5.09
C VAL A 533 -18.38 -25.17 5.92
N PHE A 534 -19.49 -25.76 5.45
CA PHE A 534 -20.26 -26.79 6.13
C PHE A 534 -19.63 -28.19 6.03
N ARG A 535 -19.19 -28.63 4.84
CA ARG A 535 -18.78 -30.03 4.59
C ARG A 535 -17.38 -30.41 5.05
N GLU A 536 -16.70 -29.55 5.83
CA GLU A 536 -15.42 -29.85 6.50
C GLU A 536 -14.32 -30.50 5.64
N ASN A 537 -14.22 -30.19 4.34
CA ASN A 537 -13.26 -30.85 3.47
C ASN A 537 -11.82 -30.35 3.73
N THR A 538 -11.11 -31.02 4.62
CA THR A 538 -9.64 -30.94 4.71
C THR A 538 -9.10 -32.35 4.82
N THR A 539 -8.83 -32.96 3.67
CA THR A 539 -7.95 -34.12 3.60
C THR A 539 -6.53 -33.58 3.56
N LEU A 540 -5.78 -33.69 4.65
CA LEU A 540 -4.32 -33.63 4.56
C LEU A 540 -3.94 -34.78 3.62
N PHE A 541 -3.36 -34.45 2.46
CA PHE A 541 -2.83 -35.45 1.52
C PHE A 541 -1.97 -36.45 2.29
N GLU A 542 -1.99 -37.72 1.88
CA GLU A 542 -1.23 -38.85 2.44
C GLU A 542 0.19 -38.42 2.88
N ILE A 543 0.34 -38.01 4.14
CA ILE A 543 1.64 -37.68 4.72
C ILE A 543 2.19 -39.00 5.24
N GLU A 544 3.21 -39.55 4.57
CA GLU A 544 3.87 -40.81 4.94
C GLU A 544 4.35 -40.78 6.41
N ASP A 545 4.05 -41.84 7.17
CA ASP A 545 4.71 -42.33 8.40
C ASP A 545 5.45 -41.33 9.30
N PHE A 546 4.81 -40.22 9.70
CA PHE A 546 5.30 -39.37 10.79
C PHE A 546 4.50 -39.60 12.08
N ASN A 547 5.12 -39.40 13.26
CA ASN A 547 4.45 -39.42 14.57
C ASN A 547 3.55 -38.19 14.77
N LEU A 548 2.56 -38.02 13.90
CA LEU A 548 1.62 -36.89 13.92
C LEU A 548 0.67 -36.94 15.13
N GLN A 549 0.64 -38.06 15.86
CA GLN A 549 -0.12 -38.22 17.10
C GLN A 549 0.62 -37.66 18.33
N ALA A 550 1.90 -37.30 18.21
CA ALA A 550 2.63 -36.68 19.30
C ALA A 550 2.00 -35.35 19.74
N ILE A 551 2.13 -35.04 21.04
CA ILE A 551 1.65 -33.80 21.64
C ILE A 551 2.83 -32.81 21.68
N PRO A 552 2.73 -31.61 21.06
CA PRO A 552 3.81 -30.63 21.09
C PRO A 552 4.07 -30.12 22.52
N SER A 553 5.34 -29.92 22.87
CA SER A 553 5.76 -29.31 24.14
C SER A 553 5.41 -27.81 24.15
N ASP A 554 5.37 -27.19 25.33
CA ASP A 554 5.09 -25.75 25.43
C ASP A 554 6.19 -24.91 24.73
N GLN A 555 7.43 -25.39 24.80
CA GLN A 555 8.56 -24.80 24.06
C GLN A 555 8.33 -24.85 22.55
N HIS A 556 7.85 -25.97 22.02
CA HIS A 556 7.55 -26.10 20.58
C HIS A 556 6.38 -25.20 20.16
N LEU A 557 5.37 -25.02 21.01
CA LEU A 557 4.25 -24.10 20.74
C LEU A 557 4.71 -22.64 20.73
N LYS A 558 5.64 -22.29 21.61
CA LYS A 558 6.26 -20.96 21.64
C LYS A 558 7.13 -20.69 20.41
N GLU A 559 7.88 -21.68 19.94
CA GLU A 559 8.64 -21.54 18.70
C GLU A 559 7.72 -21.41 17.48
N LEU A 560 6.66 -22.22 17.45
CA LEU A 560 5.63 -22.18 16.41
C LEU A 560 4.88 -20.84 16.38
N SER A 561 4.63 -20.19 17.52
CA SER A 561 3.92 -18.91 17.55
C SER A 561 4.63 -17.81 16.74
N ASN A 562 5.97 -17.89 16.62
CA ASN A 562 6.76 -16.99 15.78
C ASN A 562 6.65 -17.28 14.28
N GLN A 563 6.14 -18.45 13.91
CA GLN A 563 5.99 -18.91 12.51
C GLN A 563 4.56 -18.74 11.97
N ILE A 564 3.61 -18.41 12.85
CA ILE A 564 2.20 -18.23 12.52
C ILE A 564 1.93 -16.76 12.18
N GLY A 565 1.29 -16.52 11.03
CA GLY A 565 0.91 -15.18 10.59
C GLY A 565 -0.25 -14.56 11.37
N ASN A 566 -0.72 -13.39 10.94
CA ASN A 566 -1.78 -12.62 11.59
C ASN A 566 -3.19 -13.23 11.40
N CYS A 567 -3.43 -14.39 12.02
CA CYS A 567 -4.71 -15.10 12.03
C CYS A 567 -5.10 -15.70 13.41
N PRO A 568 -4.78 -15.07 14.55
CA PRO A 568 -4.98 -15.65 15.88
C PRO A 568 -6.45 -16.01 16.14
N LEU A 569 -7.39 -15.15 15.69
CA LEU A 569 -8.82 -15.40 15.82
C LEU A 569 -9.24 -16.69 15.12
N GLN A 570 -8.92 -16.79 13.83
CA GLN A 570 -9.30 -17.94 13.01
C GLN A 570 -8.69 -19.22 13.59
N LEU A 571 -7.42 -19.15 13.97
CA LEU A 571 -6.68 -20.29 14.51
C LEU A 571 -7.30 -20.79 15.81
N GLY A 572 -7.59 -19.89 16.76
CA GLY A 572 -8.21 -20.27 18.03
C GLY A 572 -9.55 -20.98 17.84
N ILE A 573 -10.39 -20.48 16.94
CA ILE A 573 -11.70 -21.10 16.66
C ILE A 573 -11.56 -22.45 15.93
N GLU A 574 -10.64 -22.59 14.97
CA GLU A 574 -10.38 -23.89 14.33
C GLU A 574 -9.85 -24.94 15.32
N LEU A 575 -9.02 -24.50 16.27
CA LEU A 575 -8.54 -25.29 17.40
C LEU A 575 -9.64 -25.62 18.43
N GLY A 576 -10.85 -25.07 18.28
CA GLY A 576 -12.00 -25.38 19.13
C GLY A 576 -12.10 -24.52 20.40
N LEU A 577 -11.40 -23.38 20.44
CA LEU A 577 -11.69 -22.33 21.42
C LEU A 577 -12.96 -21.58 21.01
N SER A 578 -13.64 -20.99 21.99
CA SER A 578 -14.78 -20.09 21.77
C SER A 578 -14.31 -18.67 21.44
N PHE A 579 -15.18 -17.88 20.80
CA PHE A 579 -14.89 -16.46 20.55
C PHE A 579 -14.48 -15.70 21.81
N THR A 580 -15.17 -15.91 22.92
CA THR A 580 -14.87 -15.23 24.19
C THR A 580 -13.46 -15.52 24.69
N GLU A 581 -12.97 -16.76 24.53
CA GLU A 581 -11.63 -17.15 24.98
C GLU A 581 -10.53 -16.51 24.14
N VAL A 582 -10.77 -16.39 22.83
CA VAL A 582 -9.83 -15.75 21.91
C VAL A 582 -9.87 -14.23 22.06
N GLU A 583 -11.05 -13.63 22.29
CA GLU A 583 -11.19 -12.22 22.64
C GLU A 583 -10.43 -11.87 23.92
N GLN A 584 -10.52 -12.70 24.96
CA GLN A 584 -9.73 -12.52 26.18
C GLN A 584 -8.22 -12.50 25.89
N SER A 585 -7.73 -13.40 25.03
CA SER A 585 -6.33 -13.38 24.60
C SER A 585 -5.99 -12.08 23.87
N LEU A 586 -6.86 -11.63 22.95
CA LEU A 586 -6.68 -10.38 22.20
C LEU A 586 -6.59 -9.16 23.14
N PHE A 587 -7.39 -9.13 24.21
CA PHE A 587 -7.31 -8.10 25.24
C PHE A 587 -6.04 -8.18 26.08
N SER A 588 -5.54 -9.38 26.38
CA SER A 588 -4.29 -9.56 27.13
C SER A 588 -3.04 -9.20 26.31
N PHE A 589 -3.09 -9.33 24.98
CA PHE A 589 -1.94 -9.14 24.09
C PHE A 589 -2.25 -8.20 22.90
N PRO A 590 -2.64 -6.93 23.13
CA PRO A 590 -3.17 -6.04 22.08
C PRO A 590 -2.13 -5.65 21.00
N LYS A 591 -0.83 -5.82 21.26
CA LYS A 591 0.27 -5.45 20.35
C LYS A 591 1.34 -6.53 20.20
N ASP A 592 1.17 -7.68 20.85
CA ASP A 592 2.14 -8.78 20.86
C ASP A 592 1.54 -9.99 20.17
N LEU A 593 1.71 -10.05 18.84
CA LEU A 593 1.14 -11.13 18.03
C LEU A 593 1.74 -12.51 18.38
N PRO A 594 3.07 -12.68 18.55
CA PRO A 594 3.62 -13.95 19.01
C PRO A 594 3.09 -14.38 20.38
N GLY A 595 3.03 -13.46 21.35
CA GLY A 595 2.47 -13.75 22.68
C GLY A 595 0.99 -14.13 22.65
N LEU A 596 0.21 -13.45 21.81
CA LEU A 596 -1.20 -13.77 21.56
C LEU A 596 -1.39 -15.18 20.99
N VAL A 597 -0.60 -15.54 19.96
CA VAL A 597 -0.68 -16.87 19.33
C VAL A 597 -0.21 -17.94 20.31
N GLU A 598 0.85 -17.69 21.08
CA GLU A 598 1.34 -18.58 22.13
C GLU A 598 0.24 -18.88 23.16
N ASP A 599 -0.44 -17.84 23.68
CA ASP A 599 -1.55 -18.01 24.64
C ASP A 599 -2.71 -18.85 24.04
N ILE A 600 -3.07 -18.61 22.78
CA ILE A 600 -4.10 -19.39 22.07
C ILE A 600 -3.70 -20.85 21.96
N LEU A 601 -2.45 -21.15 21.57
CA LEU A 601 -1.93 -22.51 21.46
C LEU A 601 -1.90 -23.21 22.82
N ILE A 602 -1.52 -22.50 23.88
CA ILE A 602 -1.52 -23.02 25.26
C ILE A 602 -2.95 -23.31 25.73
N LYS A 603 -3.90 -22.39 25.49
CA LYS A 603 -5.32 -22.59 25.82
C LYS A 603 -5.90 -23.80 25.10
N TRP A 604 -5.60 -23.95 23.80
CA TRP A 604 -5.97 -25.13 23.03
C TRP A 604 -5.40 -26.41 23.63
N LYS A 605 -4.09 -26.43 23.91
CA LYS A 605 -3.42 -27.58 24.54
C LYS A 605 -3.98 -27.91 25.91
N ARG A 606 -4.54 -26.96 26.67
CA ARG A 606 -5.20 -27.26 27.95
C ARG A 606 -6.58 -27.89 27.75
N LYS A 607 -7.39 -27.34 26.85
CA LYS A 607 -8.82 -27.62 26.72
C LYS A 607 -9.21 -28.72 25.73
N SER A 608 -8.49 -28.85 24.61
CA SER A 608 -8.86 -29.79 23.55
C SER A 608 -8.73 -31.24 23.99
N LYS A 609 -9.61 -32.14 23.54
CA LYS A 609 -9.39 -33.59 23.73
C LYS A 609 -8.35 -34.15 22.76
N VAL A 610 -8.16 -33.49 21.61
CA VAL A 610 -7.23 -33.90 20.54
C VAL A 610 -6.14 -32.83 20.42
N LYS A 611 -4.98 -33.10 21.02
CA LYS A 611 -3.86 -32.16 21.20
C LYS A 611 -2.64 -32.55 20.37
N THR A 612 -2.87 -33.14 19.21
CA THR A 612 -1.82 -33.78 18.42
C THR A 612 -1.23 -32.80 17.42
N ILE A 613 -0.01 -33.08 16.96
CA ILE A 613 0.60 -32.34 15.84
C ILE A 613 -0.34 -32.38 14.62
N HIS A 614 -1.00 -33.50 14.38
CA HIS A 614 -1.98 -33.66 13.30
C HIS A 614 -3.13 -32.65 13.41
N SER A 615 -3.80 -32.55 14.56
CA SER A 615 -4.95 -31.63 14.69
C SER A 615 -4.53 -30.16 14.61
N LEU A 616 -3.31 -29.84 15.04
CA LEU A 616 -2.73 -28.52 14.87
C LEU A 616 -2.40 -28.22 13.40
N MET A 617 -1.86 -29.19 12.65
CA MET A 617 -1.62 -29.05 11.20
C MET A 617 -2.92 -28.84 10.43
N ILE A 618 -3.98 -29.59 10.75
CA ILE A 618 -5.31 -29.40 10.16
C ILE A 618 -5.81 -27.98 10.41
N ALA A 619 -5.70 -27.49 11.65
CA ALA A 619 -6.14 -26.15 12.00
C ALA A 619 -5.33 -25.08 11.23
N LEU A 620 -4.00 -25.21 11.18
CA LEU A 620 -3.12 -24.30 10.44
C LEU A 620 -3.41 -24.30 8.94
N GLU A 621 -3.64 -25.48 8.35
CA GLU A 621 -4.03 -25.59 6.94
C GLU A 621 -5.37 -24.91 6.68
N ARG A 622 -6.37 -25.13 7.53
CA ARG A 622 -7.72 -24.54 7.38
C ARG A 622 -7.70 -23.03 7.47
N VAL A 623 -6.89 -22.46 8.35
CA VAL A 623 -6.76 -20.99 8.44
C VAL A 623 -5.77 -20.41 7.44
N ASN A 624 -5.07 -21.27 6.68
CA ASN A 624 -3.92 -20.92 5.85
C ASN A 624 -2.91 -20.09 6.66
N ALA A 625 -2.34 -20.74 7.68
CA ALA A 625 -1.27 -20.20 8.50
C ALA A 625 0.04 -20.91 8.20
N GLY A 626 1.15 -20.19 8.39
CA GLY A 626 2.48 -20.77 8.43
C GLY A 626 2.67 -21.79 9.56
N GLY A 627 3.83 -22.46 9.57
CA GLY A 627 4.20 -23.39 10.65
C GLY A 627 3.93 -24.87 10.36
N ILE A 628 3.21 -25.23 9.30
CA ILE A 628 3.02 -26.65 8.90
C ILE A 628 4.37 -27.35 8.69
N ARG A 629 5.33 -26.69 8.04
CA ARG A 629 6.68 -27.23 7.86
C ARG A 629 7.43 -27.44 9.17
N TYR A 630 7.34 -26.47 10.09
CA TYR A 630 7.93 -26.62 11.43
C TYR A 630 7.37 -27.85 12.13
N LEU A 631 6.05 -28.06 12.03
CA LEU A 631 5.39 -29.24 12.60
C LEU A 631 5.80 -30.56 11.93
N LEU A 632 6.01 -30.57 10.61
CA LEU A 632 6.57 -31.74 9.91
C LEU A 632 7.99 -32.05 10.37
N GLU A 633 8.85 -31.04 10.46
CA GLU A 633 10.23 -31.18 10.94
C GLU A 633 10.27 -31.63 12.41
N LEU A 634 9.39 -31.07 13.25
CA LEU A 634 9.21 -31.48 14.64
C LEU A 634 8.75 -32.94 14.74
N SER A 635 7.75 -33.32 13.94
CA SER A 635 7.24 -34.69 13.94
C SER A 635 8.30 -35.69 13.52
N LYS A 636 9.18 -35.32 12.58
CA LYS A 636 10.31 -36.14 12.16
C LYS A 636 11.35 -36.31 13.28
N LYS A 637 11.71 -35.22 13.96
CA LYS A 637 12.64 -35.27 15.12
C LYS A 637 12.11 -36.17 16.22
N LEU A 638 10.82 -36.06 16.54
CA LEU A 638 10.18 -36.89 17.56
C LEU A 638 10.12 -38.38 17.17
N SER A 639 9.96 -38.69 15.88
CA SER A 639 10.09 -40.06 15.38
C SER A 639 11.52 -40.59 15.54
N ASP A 640 12.54 -39.80 15.19
CA ASP A 640 13.95 -40.20 15.28
C ASP A 640 14.41 -40.40 16.74
N ASP A 641 13.93 -39.56 17.67
CA ASP A 641 14.24 -39.67 19.10
C ASP A 641 13.62 -40.93 19.74
N ASN A 642 12.39 -41.29 19.35
CA ASN A 642 11.74 -42.53 19.81
C ASN A 642 12.46 -43.80 19.29
N ILE A 643 13.05 -43.75 18.09
CA ILE A 643 13.85 -44.85 17.54
C ILE A 643 15.18 -44.98 18.31
N ARG A 644 15.77 -43.86 18.76
CA ARG A 644 17.03 -43.83 19.50
C ARG A 644 16.89 -44.18 20.98
N SER A 645 15.74 -43.92 21.60
CA SER A 645 15.51 -44.20 23.02
C SER A 645 15.17 -45.66 23.33
N GLY A 646 14.88 -46.50 22.32
CA GLY A 646 14.65 -47.94 22.52
C GLY A 646 13.33 -48.30 23.22
N ASP A 647 12.43 -47.33 23.43
CA ASP A 647 11.13 -47.58 24.03
C ASP A 647 10.14 -48.07 22.97
N THR A 648 10.13 -49.39 22.75
CA THR A 648 8.99 -50.08 22.12
C THR A 648 7.77 -49.97 23.04
N VAL A 649 6.96 -48.93 22.85
CA VAL A 649 5.60 -48.88 23.42
C VAL A 649 4.73 -49.83 22.60
N SER A 650 4.32 -50.94 23.21
CA SER A 650 3.32 -51.86 22.67
C SER A 650 2.00 -51.12 22.46
N VAL A 651 1.57 -51.01 21.21
CA VAL A 651 0.29 -50.40 20.81
C VAL A 651 -0.87 -51.32 21.20
N LEU A 652 -1.85 -50.75 21.92
CA LEU A 652 -3.25 -51.19 21.99
C LEU A 652 -4.14 -50.04 21.54
#